data_AF-A8F6I3-F1
#
_entry.id   AF-A8F6I3-F1
#
_cell.length_a   1.000
_cell.length_b   1.000
_cell.length_c   1.000
_cell.angle_alpha   90.00
_cell.angle_beta   90.00
_cell.angle_gamma   90.00
#
_symmetry.space_group_name_H-M   'P 1'
#
loop_
_entity.id
_entity.type
_entity.pdbx_description
1 polymer ?
#
loop_
_entity_poly.entity_id
_entity_poly.type
_entity_poly.pdbx_seq_one_letter_code
_entity_poly.pdbx_strand_id
1 'polypeptide(L)'
;MITQNEMKQKAREYGVNPSTIERDYAQNWLLMALSSLPLVLKGGTGIRKVYISNYRFSDDLDFTLLEEFSAEEFKTTIDKVIEKAREESGMNFFEDFEFQKNNNGFEIDTYFQFMQRGENRTKIKLDITKAKNERILLPVLREKIIHLYSDDLDCEVKVYSLEEIVAEKIRSLFQRTRPRDLYDVWYLWSKTNDIDRRKVLKILPEKFKEKGVVVDIQDLESRKNDFRNAWEISLGHQLKELPDFETVFSIVLQEVKTMCVEMIKNNREMILIGEICALLHDIGKLHPNFIKTQSVEGIKGLPHHSGGIDQLIKAELIDFFKSIDMKINTESMSIYDSIRFHHDNSTNNILKCLKECDRKDSADDKGIVRRKQHLDSTWISSPFGHPKEKIDLNCLQKIFDDLQDELIELFKNYRSLDAKHLRSNLINILKTPFSHALGETRIPANDVTLWDHSYSTASLFKSVLAAITCGTNPNPQDLKWRIFAICWNGMEFINKGKKVAEIQSRNDVIENLKKKLTGIFEEEIPVGNVVFEDMNGIYFTFPDLNRACDLAEECAKIALETIQKETQNELWPFFILSEATRTLTIIANVQRSAFEKKKVPKMTPVLFVEDKERYLENPDLPSFTVRQSICPVCGIRPRDEGKERCKICYKRRQGRLSKWLSNREETIWIDEVADKNNKIALISLNFYLDKWLDGTMVGTIYSQTFEDWLNSKKAKKFFENKQNIQKLRNKGVNIEKKNNMNLSKELLKTITDEDIKEDAGFKSNLINTFFEDISSSQDHSSDGNYVERFVNNLKERLKPEPFNPSNLQKLLFTQNPSPARLYRIWQETTEFFDLVVSEVKNKIYSNKWKRIKFFVNYTDLKSKLKQGMGIEEKTPYLVQIDDLKPQKLLVFHDENGEFYTIESLGKFKFNNNIGEEAVKEALKQEFKHLAPEDDPDENLLNKSVKPDENNIKIEEYYPLIEINKSPFSLRLIVPAQDSMKIIALVTDLYNEMFKRVIGKLSLNIKLLVTKRKFPLYLFLDAENRMLEDEEFKKQVAMDPWWNIQRHDEFYGFYPAKPVEHENKYTLDDLNPISKGKIFYLYPGYFDFDLLSENTDRYNIAYSKGEKIKRADEIYRLLTERPYYFYEISEILELWDVLTNLTSSQIHFVEEALTLKIREWREVKDRENVFMNFAEATLKDAFNNKWDKLRDETKWFLLKSACNGLLLDTINLFKRTLA
;
A
#
# COMPACT_ATOMS: atom_id res chain seq x y z
N MET A 1 66.60 -3.20 22.90
CA MET A 1 66.50 -4.66 22.70
C MET A 1 65.98 -5.34 23.95
N ILE A 2 64.88 -6.07 23.82
CA ILE A 2 64.29 -6.90 24.90
C ILE A 2 65.04 -8.20 25.19
N THR A 3 64.79 -8.79 26.36
CA THR A 3 65.40 -10.07 26.79
C THR A 3 64.63 -11.29 26.30
N GLN A 4 65.28 -12.47 26.22
CA GLN A 4 64.60 -13.75 25.92
C GLN A 4 63.51 -14.10 26.95
N ASN A 5 63.73 -13.74 28.21
CA ASN A 5 62.78 -14.01 29.29
C ASN A 5 61.51 -13.19 29.11
N GLU A 6 61.65 -11.91 28.74
CA GLU A 6 60.52 -11.03 28.45
C GLU A 6 59.71 -11.52 27.25
N MET A 7 60.37 -11.94 26.15
CA MET A 7 59.67 -12.51 25.00
C MET A 7 58.89 -13.78 25.35
N LYS A 8 59.50 -14.71 26.11
CA LYS A 8 58.82 -15.92 26.59
C LYS A 8 57.67 -15.60 27.54
N GLN A 9 57.82 -14.55 28.37
CA GLN A 9 56.76 -14.07 29.25
C GLN A 9 55.59 -13.50 28.44
N LYS A 10 55.85 -12.63 27.47
CA LYS A 10 54.84 -12.08 26.56
C LYS A 10 54.16 -13.17 25.72
N ALA A 11 54.92 -14.15 25.24
CA ALA A 11 54.38 -15.30 24.50
C ALA A 11 53.38 -16.11 25.35
N ARG A 12 53.70 -16.34 26.63
CA ARG A 12 52.78 -16.98 27.59
C ARG A 12 51.59 -16.10 27.93
N GLU A 13 51.79 -14.80 28.12
CA GLU A 13 50.75 -13.81 28.41
C GLU A 13 49.66 -13.82 27.32
N TYR A 14 50.10 -13.80 26.06
CA TYR A 14 49.26 -13.78 24.86
C TYR A 14 48.89 -15.17 24.31
N GLY A 15 49.39 -16.26 24.90
CA GLY A 15 49.07 -17.63 24.47
C GLY A 15 49.54 -18.00 23.06
N VAL A 16 50.63 -17.40 22.57
CA VAL A 16 51.18 -17.65 21.22
C VAL A 16 52.62 -18.17 21.28
N ASN A 17 53.13 -18.65 20.15
CA ASN A 17 54.52 -19.08 20.06
C ASN A 17 55.49 -17.90 20.24
N PRO A 18 56.67 -18.09 20.88
CA PRO A 18 57.67 -17.03 21.00
C PRO A 18 58.08 -16.40 19.66
N SER A 19 58.08 -17.17 18.57
CA SER A 19 58.35 -16.66 17.21
C SER A 19 57.32 -15.63 16.73
N THR A 20 56.08 -15.70 17.21
CA THR A 20 55.03 -14.71 16.91
C THR A 20 55.32 -13.38 17.60
N ILE A 21 55.80 -13.43 18.85
CA ILE A 21 56.24 -12.23 19.59
C ILE A 21 57.53 -11.66 18.98
N GLU A 22 58.47 -12.53 18.58
CA GLU A 22 59.70 -12.14 17.88
C GLU A 22 59.38 -11.35 16.60
N ARG A 23 58.43 -11.85 15.78
CA ARG A 23 57.96 -11.16 14.57
C ARG A 23 57.23 -9.86 14.89
N ASP A 24 56.33 -9.86 15.87
CA ASP A 24 55.59 -8.68 16.30
C ASP A 24 56.55 -7.56 16.75
N TYR A 25 57.56 -7.90 17.54
CA TYR A 25 58.59 -6.96 17.96
C TYR A 25 59.41 -6.42 16.77
N ALA A 26 59.81 -7.30 15.84
CA ALA A 26 60.55 -6.90 14.64
C ALA A 26 59.74 -5.96 13.72
N GLN A 27 58.43 -6.19 13.60
CA GLN A 27 57.54 -5.32 12.86
C GLN A 27 57.49 -3.89 13.43
N ASN A 28 57.60 -3.70 14.75
CA ASN A 28 57.60 -2.35 15.36
C ASN A 28 58.80 -1.51 14.88
N TRP A 29 59.98 -2.11 14.89
CA TRP A 29 61.22 -1.45 14.45
C TRP A 29 61.24 -1.22 12.94
N LEU A 30 60.75 -2.18 12.16
CA LEU A 30 60.61 -2.02 10.71
C LEU A 30 59.59 -0.92 10.36
N LEU A 31 58.47 -0.83 11.09
CA LEU A 31 57.49 0.25 10.96
C LEU A 31 58.08 1.62 11.29
N MET A 32 58.92 1.72 12.32
CA MET A 32 59.64 2.95 12.63
C MET A 32 60.53 3.38 11.47
N ALA A 33 61.28 2.47 10.85
CA ALA A 33 62.11 2.81 9.71
C ALA A 33 61.27 3.23 8.48
N LEU A 34 60.16 2.52 8.23
CA LEU A 34 59.20 2.80 7.14
C LEU A 34 58.42 4.11 7.32
N SER A 35 58.31 4.64 8.56
CA SER A 35 57.55 5.87 8.88
C SER A 35 58.01 7.11 8.09
N SER A 36 59.27 7.10 7.64
CA SER A 36 59.87 8.17 6.84
C SER A 36 59.39 8.21 5.40
N LEU A 37 58.75 7.14 4.91
CA LEU A 37 58.25 7.03 3.54
C LEU A 37 56.80 7.53 3.43
N PRO A 38 56.33 7.88 2.22
CA PRO A 38 54.93 8.22 1.96
C PRO A 38 54.02 6.98 1.92
N LEU A 39 54.21 6.06 2.87
CA LEU A 39 53.42 4.85 3.07
C LEU A 39 52.37 5.08 4.16
N VAL A 40 51.17 4.56 3.93
CA VAL A 40 50.08 4.58 4.90
C VAL A 40 49.73 3.15 5.28
N LEU A 41 49.92 2.81 6.54
CA LEU A 41 49.67 1.48 7.10
C LEU A 41 48.16 1.14 7.05
N LYS A 42 47.86 -0.12 6.75
CA LYS A 42 46.49 -0.67 6.75
C LYS A 42 46.50 -2.14 7.20
N GLY A 43 45.37 -2.83 7.02
CA GLY A 43 45.26 -4.26 7.26
C GLY A 43 45.26 -4.66 8.75
N GLY A 44 45.42 -5.97 9.00
CA GLY A 44 45.35 -6.53 10.36
C GLY A 44 46.46 -6.05 11.29
N THR A 45 47.63 -5.79 10.72
CA THR A 45 48.79 -5.30 11.48
C THR A 45 48.61 -3.85 11.87
N GLY A 46 48.05 -3.00 11.00
CA GLY A 46 47.64 -1.64 11.37
C GLY A 46 46.76 -1.62 12.61
N ILE A 47 45.72 -2.46 12.65
CA ILE A 47 44.80 -2.54 13.80
C ILE A 47 45.56 -2.86 15.10
N ARG A 48 46.38 -3.92 15.09
CA ARG A 48 47.13 -4.33 16.28
C ARG A 48 48.17 -3.30 16.73
N LYS A 49 48.85 -2.67 15.76
CA LYS A 49 50.02 -1.83 16.03
C LYS A 49 49.68 -0.40 16.44
N VAL A 50 48.51 0.11 16.11
CA VAL A 50 48.18 1.52 16.44
C VAL A 50 46.82 1.71 17.11
N TYR A 51 45.89 0.74 17.01
CA TYR A 51 44.54 0.90 17.56
C TYR A 51 44.26 0.00 18.76
N ILE A 52 44.60 -1.29 18.69
CA ILE A 52 44.16 -2.29 19.69
C ILE A 52 45.31 -3.20 20.10
N SER A 53 45.86 -2.96 21.30
CA SER A 53 47.01 -3.70 21.86
C SER A 53 46.79 -5.21 22.03
N ASN A 54 45.56 -5.62 22.37
CA ASN A 54 45.16 -7.01 22.59
C ASN A 54 44.45 -7.65 21.38
N TYR A 55 44.76 -7.19 20.17
CA TYR A 55 44.22 -7.76 18.93
C TYR A 55 44.98 -9.00 18.46
N ARG A 56 44.46 -9.74 17.46
CA ARG A 56 45.19 -10.90 16.90
C ARG A 56 46.54 -10.49 16.31
N PHE A 57 47.54 -11.36 16.42
CA PHE A 57 48.82 -11.17 15.73
C PHE A 57 48.65 -11.25 14.20
N SER A 58 49.58 -10.66 13.48
CA SER A 58 49.55 -10.61 12.01
C SER A 58 50.97 -10.67 11.47
N ASP A 59 51.15 -11.39 10.36
CA ASP A 59 52.48 -11.72 9.83
C ASP A 59 52.96 -10.75 8.76
N ASP A 60 52.01 -10.12 8.07
CA ASP A 60 52.23 -9.26 6.90
C ASP A 60 52.15 -7.78 7.30
N LEU A 61 52.78 -6.86 6.57
CA LEU A 61 52.57 -5.42 6.70
C LEU A 61 51.98 -4.88 5.40
N ASP A 62 50.74 -4.42 5.47
CA ASP A 62 50.02 -3.89 4.32
C ASP A 62 50.10 -2.34 4.30
N PHE A 63 50.44 -1.75 3.16
CA PHE A 63 50.49 -0.31 2.97
C PHE A 63 49.80 0.16 1.70
N THR A 64 49.41 1.42 1.70
CA THR A 64 49.10 2.17 0.48
C THR A 64 50.13 3.27 0.28
N LEU A 65 50.72 3.33 -0.92
CA LEU A 65 51.75 4.28 -1.30
C LEU A 65 51.12 5.54 -1.94
N LEU A 66 51.41 6.71 -1.36
CA LEU A 66 50.80 8.00 -1.77
C LEU A 66 51.48 8.64 -2.98
N GLU A 67 52.77 8.38 -3.17
CA GLU A 67 53.61 8.99 -4.21
C GLU A 67 54.09 7.93 -5.21
N GLU A 68 54.29 8.30 -6.48
CA GLU A 68 54.79 7.35 -7.48
C GLU A 68 56.31 7.18 -7.39
N PHE A 69 56.76 5.92 -7.27
CA PHE A 69 58.18 5.56 -7.34
C PHE A 69 58.46 4.69 -8.57
N SER A 70 59.66 4.85 -9.14
CA SER A 70 60.23 3.84 -10.04
C SER A 70 60.63 2.59 -9.25
N ALA A 71 60.74 1.43 -9.92
CA ALA A 71 61.00 0.18 -9.22
C ALA A 71 62.41 0.17 -8.60
N GLU A 72 63.38 0.70 -9.33
CA GLU A 72 64.79 0.80 -8.96
C GLU A 72 65.00 1.77 -7.78
N GLU A 73 64.34 2.93 -7.83
CA GLU A 73 64.37 3.92 -6.75
C GLU A 73 63.71 3.40 -5.47
N PHE A 74 62.56 2.73 -5.61
CA PHE A 74 61.86 2.17 -4.46
C PHE A 74 62.68 1.04 -3.82
N LYS A 75 63.29 0.17 -4.63
CA LYS A 75 64.18 -0.88 -4.13
C LYS A 75 65.35 -0.30 -3.32
N THR A 76 66.05 0.70 -3.88
CA THR A 76 67.16 1.39 -3.20
C THR A 76 66.72 2.06 -1.89
N THR A 77 65.49 2.57 -1.86
CA THR A 77 64.91 3.18 -0.66
C THR A 77 64.61 2.14 0.42
N ILE A 78 64.13 0.96 0.02
CA ILE A 78 63.86 -0.15 0.94
C ILE A 78 65.16 -0.73 1.51
N ASP A 79 66.23 -0.82 0.72
CA ASP A 79 67.58 -1.20 1.22
C ASP A 79 67.97 -0.32 2.43
N LYS A 80 67.83 1.01 2.29
CA LYS A 80 68.12 1.99 3.36
C LYS A 80 67.19 1.87 4.56
N VAL A 81 65.92 1.53 4.34
CA VAL A 81 64.96 1.31 5.43
C VAL A 81 65.35 0.09 6.27
N ILE A 82 65.77 -1.00 5.62
CA ILE A 82 66.20 -2.23 6.28
C ILE A 82 67.51 -1.98 7.07
N GLU A 83 68.45 -1.25 6.47
CA GLU A 83 69.68 -0.80 7.14
C GLU A 83 69.35 0.03 8.40
N LYS A 84 68.46 1.02 8.27
CA LYS A 84 68.01 1.83 9.41
C LYS A 84 67.33 0.99 10.50
N ALA A 85 66.48 0.04 10.11
CA ALA A 85 65.83 -0.86 11.07
C ALA A 85 66.87 -1.72 11.83
N ARG A 86 67.94 -2.17 11.16
CA ARG A 86 69.06 -2.90 11.78
C ARG A 86 69.81 -2.03 12.79
N GLU A 87 70.20 -0.82 12.40
CA GLU A 87 70.99 0.09 13.23
C GLU A 87 70.25 0.51 14.51
N GLU A 88 68.98 0.90 14.38
CA GLU A 88 68.18 1.43 15.49
C GLU A 88 67.70 0.34 16.45
N SER A 89 67.38 -0.85 15.92
CA SER A 89 66.86 -1.95 16.75
C SER A 89 67.94 -2.84 17.35
N GLY A 90 69.15 -2.85 16.78
CA GLY A 90 70.20 -3.83 17.09
C GLY A 90 69.90 -5.26 16.63
N MET A 91 68.82 -5.49 15.87
CA MET A 91 68.46 -6.80 15.31
C MET A 91 69.09 -7.02 13.94
N ASN A 92 69.39 -8.28 13.59
CA ASN A 92 69.92 -8.58 12.26
C ASN A 92 68.77 -8.59 11.23
N PHE A 93 68.54 -7.46 10.57
CA PHE A 93 67.78 -7.42 9.32
C PHE A 93 68.73 -7.65 8.14
N PHE A 94 68.30 -8.46 7.17
CA PHE A 94 69.11 -8.83 6.00
C PHE A 94 68.68 -8.04 4.76
N GLU A 95 69.66 -7.54 4.01
CA GLU A 95 69.47 -6.74 2.80
C GLU A 95 69.16 -7.60 1.55
N ASP A 96 69.22 -8.94 1.64
CA ASP A 96 68.87 -9.86 0.55
C ASP A 96 67.36 -10.14 0.48
N PHE A 97 66.55 -9.08 0.51
CA PHE A 97 65.10 -9.19 0.37
C PHE A 97 64.68 -9.52 -1.06
N GLU A 98 63.57 -10.24 -1.19
CA GLU A 98 62.94 -10.47 -2.48
C GLU A 98 62.03 -9.30 -2.83
N PHE A 99 62.17 -8.75 -4.04
CA PHE A 99 61.39 -7.61 -4.50
C PHE A 99 60.66 -7.96 -5.79
N GLN A 100 59.33 -7.87 -5.77
CA GLN A 100 58.48 -8.14 -6.91
C GLN A 100 57.56 -6.95 -7.19
N LYS A 101 57.52 -6.53 -8.47
CA LYS A 101 56.58 -5.51 -8.94
C LYS A 101 55.43 -6.21 -9.66
N ASN A 102 54.20 -5.94 -9.25
CA ASN A 102 53.00 -6.42 -9.91
C ASN A 102 52.14 -5.24 -10.40
N ASN A 103 51.00 -5.54 -11.05
CA ASN A 103 50.09 -4.51 -11.55
C ASN A 103 49.48 -3.65 -10.42
N ASN A 104 49.41 -4.18 -9.21
CA ASN A 104 48.78 -3.54 -8.05
C ASN A 104 49.77 -2.65 -7.26
N GLY A 105 51.06 -2.97 -7.29
CA GLY A 105 52.12 -2.26 -6.58
C GLY A 105 53.39 -3.10 -6.41
N PHE A 106 53.85 -3.26 -5.17
CA PHE A 106 55.10 -3.94 -4.82
C PHE A 106 54.90 -4.95 -3.70
N GLU A 107 55.56 -6.09 -3.82
CA GLU A 107 55.61 -7.14 -2.80
C GLU A 107 57.08 -7.35 -2.41
N ILE A 108 57.37 -7.26 -1.11
CA ILE A 108 58.73 -7.28 -0.58
C ILE A 108 58.81 -8.27 0.56
N ASP A 109 59.70 -9.25 0.45
CA ASP A 109 59.94 -10.22 1.51
C ASP A 109 61.28 -9.92 2.16
N THR A 110 61.23 -9.32 3.35
CA THR A 110 62.42 -9.03 4.14
C THR A 110 62.64 -10.12 5.18
N TYR A 111 63.90 -10.37 5.49
CA TYR A 111 64.30 -11.39 6.43
C TYR A 111 64.95 -10.75 7.65
N PHE A 112 64.70 -11.30 8.82
CA PHE A 112 65.35 -10.89 10.04
C PHE A 112 65.68 -12.09 10.94
N GLN A 113 66.64 -11.87 11.83
CA GLN A 113 67.03 -12.84 12.85
C GLN A 113 67.35 -12.08 14.13
N PHE A 114 66.71 -12.48 15.23
CA PHE A 114 66.94 -11.85 16.53
C PHE A 114 67.72 -12.78 17.46
N MET A 115 67.17 -13.95 17.80
CA MET A 115 67.76 -14.80 18.85
C MET A 115 68.01 -16.26 18.44
N GLN A 116 67.62 -16.67 17.23
CA GLN A 116 67.77 -18.04 16.76
C GLN A 116 69.23 -18.34 16.40
N ARG A 117 69.84 -19.37 17.01
CA ARG A 117 71.17 -19.89 16.61
C ARG A 117 70.97 -20.97 15.54
N GLY A 118 70.97 -20.56 14.27
CA GLY A 118 70.83 -21.45 13.09
C GLY A 118 70.71 -20.65 11.79
N GLU A 119 70.63 -21.33 10.64
CA GLU A 119 70.49 -20.71 9.31
C GLU A 119 69.06 -20.20 8.99
N ASN A 120 68.06 -20.54 9.81
CA ASN A 120 66.68 -20.16 9.56
C ASN A 120 66.43 -18.67 9.87
N ARG A 121 66.05 -17.92 8.85
CA ARG A 121 65.66 -16.50 8.92
C ARG A 121 64.15 -16.38 8.97
N THR A 122 63.62 -15.48 9.79
CA THR A 122 62.18 -15.23 9.84
C THR A 122 61.82 -14.18 8.80
N LYS A 123 60.79 -14.47 8.02
CA LYS A 123 60.28 -13.60 6.96
C LYS A 123 59.22 -12.63 7.50
N ILE A 124 59.27 -11.36 7.04
CA ILE A 124 58.20 -10.38 7.12
C ILE A 124 57.88 -9.97 5.68
N LYS A 125 56.61 -10.10 5.30
CA LYS A 125 56.13 -9.71 3.98
C LYS A 125 55.54 -8.31 4.04
N LEU A 126 55.96 -7.43 3.13
CA LEU A 126 55.40 -6.10 2.91
C LEU A 126 54.58 -6.13 1.61
N ASP A 127 53.29 -5.80 1.69
CA ASP A 127 52.41 -5.65 0.53
C ASP A 127 52.05 -4.17 0.36
N ILE A 128 52.48 -3.56 -0.74
CA ILE A 128 52.39 -2.12 -0.96
C ILE A 128 51.53 -1.87 -2.18
N THR A 129 50.31 -1.37 -1.96
CA THR A 129 49.35 -1.03 -3.02
C THR A 129 49.54 0.41 -3.47
N LYS A 130 49.48 0.69 -4.78
CA LYS A 130 49.51 2.08 -5.29
C LYS A 130 48.19 2.80 -5.04
N ALA A 131 48.23 4.11 -4.75
CA ALA A 131 47.03 4.94 -4.52
C ALA A 131 45.99 4.89 -5.66
N LYS A 132 46.43 4.74 -6.92
CA LYS A 132 45.50 4.59 -8.07
C LYS A 132 44.69 3.29 -8.05
N ASN A 133 45.16 2.29 -7.32
CA ASN A 133 44.55 0.96 -7.24
C ASN A 133 43.73 0.79 -5.95
N GLU A 134 43.94 1.63 -4.93
CA GLU A 134 43.17 1.65 -3.68
C GLU A 134 43.09 3.09 -3.17
N ARG A 135 41.92 3.72 -3.32
CA ARG A 135 41.73 5.10 -2.91
C ARG A 135 41.49 5.18 -1.41
N ILE A 136 42.10 6.17 -0.78
CA ILE A 136 41.82 6.53 0.61
C ILE A 136 40.63 7.50 0.62
N LEU A 137 39.55 7.14 1.31
CA LEU A 137 38.29 7.89 1.35
C LEU A 137 38.14 8.71 2.64
N LEU A 138 38.76 8.29 3.74
CA LEU A 138 38.79 9.02 5.00
C LEU A 138 40.16 9.69 5.22
N PRO A 139 40.25 10.70 6.10
CA PRO A 139 41.53 11.35 6.39
C PRO A 139 42.57 10.36 6.93
N VAL A 140 43.79 10.43 6.40
CA VAL A 140 44.94 9.68 6.91
C VAL A 140 45.29 10.19 8.31
N LEU A 141 45.42 9.28 9.25
CA LEU A 141 45.76 9.58 10.64
C LEU A 141 47.26 9.36 10.90
N ARG A 142 47.77 9.98 11.97
CA ARG A 142 49.10 9.70 12.52
C ARG A 142 48.91 9.17 13.92
N GLU A 143 49.33 7.95 14.16
CA GLU A 143 49.13 7.26 15.43
C GLU A 143 50.46 6.71 15.93
N LYS A 144 50.62 6.70 17.26
CA LYS A 144 51.80 6.13 17.91
C LYS A 144 51.79 4.61 17.79
N ILE A 145 52.95 4.02 17.51
CA ILE A 145 53.12 2.57 17.54
C ILE A 145 52.94 2.08 18.98
N ILE A 146 52.05 1.12 19.16
CA ILE A 146 51.83 0.41 20.42
C ILE A 146 53.04 -0.51 20.65
N HIS A 147 53.98 -0.02 21.47
CA HIS A 147 55.18 -0.73 21.86
C HIS A 147 55.06 -1.25 23.31
N LEU A 148 54.71 -2.54 23.48
CA LEU A 148 54.43 -3.15 24.79
C LEU A 148 55.65 -3.87 25.40
N TYR A 149 56.84 -3.40 25.04
CA TYR A 149 58.12 -4.02 25.35
C TYR A 149 58.94 -3.09 26.24
N SER A 150 59.92 -3.63 26.96
CA SER A 150 60.67 -2.90 27.99
C SER A 150 61.65 -1.86 27.45
N ASP A 151 61.94 -1.89 26.15
CA ASP A 151 62.74 -0.89 25.49
C ASP A 151 61.89 0.24 24.90
N ASP A 152 62.55 1.36 24.60
CA ASP A 152 61.86 2.60 24.23
C ASP A 152 61.78 2.73 22.70
N LEU A 153 60.55 2.81 22.19
CA LEU A 153 60.26 3.08 20.78
C LEU A 153 59.06 4.04 20.71
N ASP A 154 59.34 5.34 20.68
CA ASP A 154 58.33 6.38 20.45
C ASP A 154 58.37 6.83 18.99
N CYS A 155 57.44 6.31 18.18
CA CYS A 155 57.33 6.62 16.76
C CYS A 155 55.86 6.69 16.34
N GLU A 156 55.54 7.68 15.50
CA GLU A 156 54.25 7.81 14.84
C GLU A 156 54.31 7.33 13.40
N VAL A 157 53.27 6.63 12.96
CA VAL A 157 53.13 6.17 11.57
C VAL A 157 51.85 6.72 10.95
N LYS A 158 51.87 6.94 9.63
CA LYS A 158 50.66 7.24 8.87
C LYS A 158 49.83 5.96 8.75
N VAL A 159 48.54 6.03 9.06
CA VAL A 159 47.63 4.88 9.05
C VAL A 159 46.25 5.25 8.50
N TYR A 160 45.55 4.29 7.92
CA TYR A 160 44.13 4.43 7.60
C TYR A 160 43.32 4.62 8.87
N SER A 161 42.23 5.39 8.81
CA SER A 161 41.27 5.39 9.91
C SER A 161 40.76 3.97 10.15
N LEU A 162 40.46 3.64 11.41
CA LEU A 162 39.98 2.30 11.78
C LEU A 162 38.71 1.93 10.98
N GLU A 163 37.82 2.90 10.76
CA GLU A 163 36.58 2.70 9.98
C GLU A 163 36.87 2.36 8.51
N GLU A 164 37.92 2.91 7.91
CA GLU A 164 38.30 2.59 6.53
C GLU A 164 38.88 1.17 6.42
N ILE A 165 39.68 0.74 7.41
CA ILE A 165 40.17 -0.64 7.47
C ILE A 165 38.99 -1.62 7.57
N VAL A 166 37.99 -1.32 8.41
CA VAL A 166 36.78 -2.16 8.55
C VAL A 166 36.02 -2.26 7.23
N ALA A 167 35.85 -1.15 6.50
CA ALA A 167 35.18 -1.17 5.20
C ALA A 167 35.88 -2.11 4.20
N GLU A 168 37.22 -2.10 4.17
CA GLU A 168 38.00 -3.01 3.33
C GLU A 168 37.90 -4.47 3.78
N LYS A 169 37.81 -4.72 5.09
CA LYS A 169 37.61 -6.07 5.63
C LYS A 169 36.24 -6.63 5.26
N ILE A 170 35.18 -5.83 5.39
CA ILE A 170 33.83 -6.22 4.96
C ILE A 170 33.82 -6.51 3.45
N ARG A 171 34.42 -5.63 2.64
CA ARG A 171 34.56 -5.87 1.19
C ARG A 171 35.29 -7.19 0.89
N SER A 172 36.35 -7.48 1.63
CA SER A 172 37.18 -8.67 1.42
C SER A 172 36.43 -9.98 1.64
N LEU A 173 35.39 -10.01 2.49
CA LEU A 173 34.55 -11.21 2.70
C LEU A 173 33.90 -11.69 1.39
N PHE A 174 33.56 -10.77 0.50
CA PHE A 174 32.93 -11.06 -0.80
C PHE A 174 33.94 -11.30 -1.94
N GLN A 175 35.24 -11.19 -1.65
CA GLN A 175 36.30 -11.39 -2.64
C GLN A 175 37.03 -12.72 -2.46
N ARG A 176 37.13 -13.20 -1.22
CA ARG A 176 37.97 -14.35 -0.87
C ARG A 176 37.54 -15.01 0.42
N THR A 177 38.01 -16.24 0.64
CA THR A 177 37.80 -16.99 1.87
C THR A 177 39.04 -16.88 2.75
N ARG A 178 39.06 -15.93 3.69
CA ARG A 178 40.13 -15.80 4.69
C ARG A 178 39.55 -15.68 6.10
N PRO A 179 39.70 -16.69 6.98
CA PRO A 179 39.26 -16.65 8.37
C PRO A 179 39.63 -15.38 9.13
N ARG A 180 40.85 -14.85 8.87
CA ARG A 180 41.33 -13.58 9.44
C ARG A 180 40.42 -12.40 9.12
N ASP A 181 39.92 -12.28 7.90
CA ASP A 181 39.03 -11.17 7.52
C ASP A 181 37.66 -11.31 8.22
N LEU A 182 37.15 -12.53 8.37
CA LEU A 182 35.91 -12.82 9.11
C LEU A 182 36.04 -12.50 10.61
N TYR A 183 37.16 -12.92 11.23
CA TYR A 183 37.48 -12.54 12.61
C TYR A 183 37.59 -11.03 12.77
N ASP A 184 38.28 -10.36 11.83
CA ASP A 184 38.51 -8.93 11.90
C ASP A 184 37.19 -8.17 11.87
N VAL A 185 36.28 -8.52 10.94
CA VAL A 185 34.94 -7.93 10.88
C VAL A 185 34.16 -8.21 12.16
N TRP A 186 34.12 -9.45 12.65
CA TRP A 186 33.39 -9.79 13.89
C TRP A 186 33.90 -9.02 15.11
N TYR A 187 35.21 -8.98 15.33
CA TYR A 187 35.79 -8.33 16.48
C TYR A 187 35.55 -6.81 16.42
N LEU A 188 35.84 -6.22 15.28
CA LEU A 188 35.71 -4.78 15.07
C LEU A 188 34.26 -4.31 15.08
N TRP A 189 33.36 -5.08 14.48
CA TRP A 189 31.95 -4.70 14.38
C TRP A 189 31.19 -4.98 15.67
N SER A 190 31.44 -6.12 16.32
CA SER A 190 30.59 -6.64 17.40
C SER A 190 31.21 -6.58 18.80
N LYS A 191 32.53 -6.40 18.96
CA LYS A 191 33.21 -6.44 20.27
C LYS A 191 33.82 -5.12 20.74
N THR A 192 34.04 -4.16 19.84
CA THR A 192 34.54 -2.83 20.21
C THR A 192 33.46 -1.75 20.03
N ASN A 193 33.50 -0.74 20.91
CA ASN A 193 32.70 0.48 20.81
C ASN A 193 33.45 1.63 20.12
N ASP A 194 34.71 1.40 19.71
CA ASP A 194 35.61 2.42 19.18
C ASP A 194 35.35 2.71 17.68
N ILE A 195 34.42 1.99 17.06
CA ILE A 195 34.13 2.09 15.62
C ILE A 195 32.84 2.86 15.37
N ASP A 196 32.96 3.96 14.64
CA ASP A 196 31.81 4.65 14.08
C ASP A 196 31.29 3.90 12.85
N ARG A 197 30.36 2.96 13.09
CA ARG A 197 29.71 2.15 12.03
C ARG A 197 29.06 3.03 10.95
N ARG A 198 28.61 4.25 11.28
CA ARG A 198 27.99 5.15 10.29
C ARG A 198 29.01 5.59 9.25
N LYS A 199 30.25 5.89 9.67
CA LYS A 199 31.35 6.20 8.73
C LYS A 199 31.68 5.01 7.85
N VAL A 200 31.73 3.79 8.41
CA VAL A 200 32.00 2.57 7.64
C VAL A 200 30.93 2.40 6.55
N LEU A 201 29.65 2.41 6.92
CA LEU A 201 28.53 2.23 5.99
C LEU A 201 28.48 3.33 4.93
N LYS A 202 28.94 4.55 5.24
CA LYS A 202 29.02 5.66 4.29
C LYS A 202 30.04 5.45 3.18
N ILE A 203 31.21 4.87 3.47
CA ILE A 203 32.29 4.68 2.48
C ILE A 203 32.25 3.30 1.81
N LEU A 204 31.58 2.33 2.44
CA LEU A 204 31.55 0.94 1.99
C LEU A 204 31.05 0.77 0.54
N PRO A 205 29.97 1.45 0.09
CA PRO A 205 29.54 1.41 -1.31
C PRO A 205 30.64 1.78 -2.32
N GLU A 206 31.36 2.88 -2.08
CA GLU A 206 32.43 3.33 -2.98
C GLU A 206 33.61 2.34 -2.95
N LYS A 207 33.94 1.74 -1.79
CA LYS A 207 34.96 0.69 -1.69
C LYS A 207 34.60 -0.55 -2.54
N PHE A 208 33.34 -0.99 -2.52
CA PHE A 208 32.88 -2.10 -3.38
C PHE A 208 33.02 -1.76 -4.87
N LYS A 209 32.59 -0.54 -5.24
CA LYS A 209 32.60 -0.04 -6.62
C LYS A 209 34.01 0.06 -7.21
N GLU A 210 34.98 0.61 -6.48
CA GLU A 210 36.37 0.77 -6.96
C GLU A 210 37.02 -0.56 -7.34
N LYS A 211 36.61 -1.66 -6.69
CA LYS A 211 37.14 -3.01 -6.96
C LYS A 211 36.22 -3.87 -7.82
N GLY A 212 35.09 -3.35 -8.28
CA GLY A 212 34.09 -4.10 -9.03
C GLY A 212 33.53 -5.31 -8.28
N VAL A 213 33.45 -5.23 -6.95
CA VAL A 213 33.00 -6.35 -6.10
C VAL A 213 31.48 -6.29 -5.95
N VAL A 214 30.83 -7.39 -6.32
CA VAL A 214 29.39 -7.58 -6.12
C VAL A 214 29.17 -8.29 -4.80
N VAL A 215 28.29 -7.74 -3.96
CA VAL A 215 27.91 -8.35 -2.69
C VAL A 215 26.92 -9.47 -2.96
N ASP A 216 27.34 -10.71 -2.70
CA ASP A 216 26.52 -11.91 -2.78
C ASP A 216 26.54 -12.65 -1.44
N ILE A 217 25.42 -12.59 -0.72
CA ILE A 217 25.27 -13.23 0.59
C ILE A 217 25.15 -14.74 0.45
N GLN A 218 24.54 -15.23 -0.63
CA GLN A 218 24.38 -16.67 -0.87
C GLN A 218 25.73 -17.31 -1.17
N ASP A 219 26.59 -16.64 -1.94
CA ASP A 219 27.98 -17.06 -2.12
C ASP A 219 28.73 -17.10 -0.79
N LEU A 220 28.65 -16.03 0.02
CA LEU A 220 29.30 -15.99 1.33
C LEU A 220 28.83 -17.14 2.24
N GLU A 221 27.53 -17.40 2.29
CA GLU A 221 26.91 -18.48 3.06
C GLU A 221 27.33 -19.87 2.54
N SER A 222 27.42 -20.04 1.21
CA SER A 222 27.87 -21.28 0.58
C SER A 222 29.32 -21.63 0.96
N ARG A 223 30.18 -20.62 1.17
CA ARG A 223 31.58 -20.77 1.57
C ARG A 223 31.77 -21.00 3.07
N LYS A 224 30.69 -21.16 3.85
CA LYS A 224 30.75 -21.40 5.31
C LYS A 224 31.67 -22.57 5.69
N ASN A 225 31.59 -23.69 4.96
CA ASN A 225 32.41 -24.87 5.25
C ASN A 225 33.91 -24.60 5.01
N ASP A 226 34.25 -23.81 3.99
CA ASP A 226 35.64 -23.46 3.68
C ASP A 226 36.23 -22.57 4.78
N PHE A 227 35.46 -21.60 5.28
CA PHE A 227 35.85 -20.81 6.45
C PHE A 227 36.03 -21.69 7.69
N ARG A 228 35.13 -22.64 7.95
CA ARG A 228 35.21 -23.55 9.11
C ARG A 228 36.50 -24.37 9.07
N ASN A 229 36.80 -24.99 7.94
CA ASN A 229 37.96 -25.87 7.77
C ASN A 229 39.28 -25.11 7.96
N ALA A 230 39.32 -23.83 7.60
CA ALA A 230 40.50 -23.00 7.72
C ALA A 230 40.61 -22.23 9.06
N TRP A 231 39.57 -22.24 9.91
CA TRP A 231 39.44 -21.37 11.08
C TRP A 231 40.60 -21.56 12.08
N GLU A 232 40.75 -22.77 12.62
CA GLU A 232 41.76 -23.12 13.62
C GLU A 232 43.18 -22.93 13.07
N ILE A 233 43.44 -23.46 11.86
CA ILE A 233 44.77 -23.42 11.24
C ILE A 233 45.22 -21.97 11.00
N SER A 234 44.28 -21.10 10.58
CA SER A 234 44.61 -19.72 10.23
C SER A 234 44.73 -18.79 11.45
N LEU A 235 44.02 -19.05 12.55
CA LEU A 235 43.90 -18.11 13.67
C LEU A 235 44.46 -18.63 15.00
N GLY A 236 44.56 -19.95 15.20
CA GLY A 236 44.94 -20.57 16.48
C GLY A 236 46.34 -20.19 16.97
N HIS A 237 47.27 -19.87 16.06
CA HIS A 237 48.62 -19.40 16.42
C HIS A 237 48.73 -17.86 16.60
N GLN A 238 47.64 -17.13 16.36
CA GLN A 238 47.58 -15.65 16.40
C GLN A 238 46.75 -15.12 17.56
N LEU A 239 46.09 -16.00 18.32
CA LEU A 239 45.14 -15.66 19.37
C LEU A 239 45.36 -16.54 20.60
N LYS A 240 45.11 -15.97 21.78
CA LYS A 240 45.12 -16.70 23.05
C LYS A 240 43.94 -17.66 23.17
N GLU A 241 42.76 -17.18 22.81
CA GLU A 241 41.49 -17.90 22.85
C GLU A 241 40.81 -17.72 21.50
N LEU A 242 40.57 -18.82 20.80
CA LEU A 242 39.89 -18.80 19.52
C LEU A 242 38.37 -18.79 19.75
N PRO A 243 37.62 -17.80 19.23
CA PRO A 243 36.17 -17.79 19.37
C PRO A 243 35.53 -18.90 18.52
N ASP A 244 34.37 -19.37 18.99
CA ASP A 244 33.58 -20.39 18.30
C ASP A 244 33.20 -19.91 16.88
N PHE A 245 33.54 -20.73 15.88
CA PHE A 245 33.32 -20.39 14.47
C PHE A 245 31.84 -20.17 14.14
N GLU A 246 30.95 -21.03 14.64
CA GLU A 246 29.52 -20.95 14.31
C GLU A 246 28.92 -19.64 14.83
N THR A 247 29.29 -19.25 16.04
CA THR A 247 28.90 -17.97 16.64
C THR A 247 29.44 -16.80 15.84
N VAL A 248 30.73 -16.82 15.46
CA VAL A 248 31.35 -15.72 14.69
C VAL A 248 30.71 -15.56 13.32
N PHE A 249 30.58 -16.67 12.57
CA PHE A 249 30.04 -16.65 11.22
C PHE A 249 28.58 -16.22 11.21
N SER A 250 27.75 -16.74 12.13
CA SER A 250 26.33 -16.36 12.21
C SER A 250 26.14 -14.88 12.53
N ILE A 251 26.92 -14.32 13.47
CA ILE A 251 26.88 -12.90 13.79
C ILE A 251 27.26 -12.06 12.56
N VAL A 252 28.40 -12.34 11.92
CA VAL A 252 28.83 -11.54 10.74
C VAL A 252 27.84 -11.66 9.59
N LEU A 253 27.30 -12.85 9.33
CA LEU A 253 26.29 -13.06 8.29
C LEU A 253 25.04 -12.23 8.58
N GLN A 254 24.59 -12.18 9.84
CA GLN A 254 23.43 -11.39 10.24
C GLN A 254 23.69 -9.89 10.10
N GLU A 255 24.85 -9.40 10.54
CA GLU A 255 25.25 -7.99 10.37
C GLU A 255 25.30 -7.61 8.89
N VAL A 256 25.86 -8.46 8.04
CA VAL A 256 25.86 -8.25 6.59
C VAL A 256 24.44 -8.14 6.04
N LYS A 257 23.52 -9.01 6.45
CA LYS A 257 22.11 -9.00 6.00
C LYS A 257 21.42 -7.68 6.35
N THR A 258 21.64 -7.13 7.55
CA THR A 258 21.00 -5.89 8.02
C THR A 258 21.60 -4.60 7.43
N MET A 259 22.82 -4.65 6.85
CA MET A 259 23.52 -3.45 6.35
C MET A 259 22.69 -2.56 5.42
N CYS A 260 21.88 -3.11 4.50
CA CYS A 260 21.07 -2.28 3.59
C CYS A 260 20.04 -1.45 4.36
N VAL A 261 19.37 -2.05 5.35
CA VAL A 261 18.44 -1.34 6.24
C VAL A 261 19.18 -0.24 7.01
N GLU A 262 20.37 -0.52 7.53
CA GLU A 262 21.17 0.47 8.26
C GLU A 262 21.68 1.60 7.36
N MET A 263 22.09 1.31 6.12
CA MET A 263 22.49 2.32 5.14
C MET A 263 21.32 3.28 4.82
N ILE A 264 20.13 2.73 4.61
CA ILE A 264 18.91 3.53 4.35
C ILE A 264 18.56 4.36 5.59
N LYS A 265 18.58 3.77 6.80
CA LYS A 265 18.34 4.49 8.07
C LYS A 265 19.34 5.63 8.28
N ASN A 266 20.62 5.41 8.00
CA ASN A 266 21.69 6.40 8.18
C ASN A 266 21.61 7.55 7.16
N ASN A 267 21.01 7.31 5.99
CA ASN A 267 20.79 8.32 4.96
C ASN A 267 19.32 8.80 4.89
N ARG A 268 18.50 8.49 5.91
CA ARG A 268 17.06 8.78 5.90
C ARG A 268 16.76 10.25 5.60
N GLU A 269 17.52 11.17 6.19
CA GLU A 269 17.32 12.60 6.04
C GLU A 269 17.43 13.01 4.57
N MET A 270 18.47 12.53 3.89
CA MET A 270 18.70 12.82 2.47
C MET A 270 17.61 12.21 1.58
N ILE A 271 17.13 11.00 1.90
CA ILE A 271 16.05 10.35 1.15
C ILE A 271 14.72 11.11 1.32
N LEU A 272 14.39 11.54 2.54
CA LEU A 272 13.16 12.28 2.83
C LEU A 272 13.19 13.69 2.22
N ILE A 273 14.32 14.39 2.26
CA ILE A 273 14.49 15.67 1.56
C ILE A 273 14.38 15.47 0.04
N GLY A 274 14.92 14.38 -0.50
CA GLY A 274 14.76 14.05 -1.93
C GLY A 274 13.33 13.76 -2.35
N GLU A 275 12.55 13.10 -1.50
CA GLU A 275 11.10 12.97 -1.69
C GLU A 275 10.40 14.33 -1.67
N ILE A 276 10.74 15.22 -0.74
CA ILE A 276 10.23 16.60 -0.69
C ILE A 276 10.54 17.35 -1.99
N CYS A 277 11.77 17.24 -2.49
CA CYS A 277 12.17 17.82 -3.78
C CYS A 277 11.30 17.30 -4.93
N ALA A 278 10.96 16.01 -4.92
CA ALA A 278 10.10 15.40 -5.93
C ALA A 278 8.61 15.74 -5.73
N LEU A 279 8.11 15.95 -4.51
CA LEU A 279 6.74 16.40 -4.28
C LEU A 279 6.52 17.82 -4.82
N LEU A 280 7.52 18.69 -4.69
CA LEU A 280 7.44 20.10 -5.08
C LEU A 280 7.84 20.37 -6.54
N HIS A 281 8.43 19.40 -7.25
CA HIS A 281 9.09 19.63 -8.56
C HIS A 281 8.19 20.33 -9.60
N ASP A 282 6.89 20.08 -9.53
CA ASP A 282 5.88 20.55 -10.48
C ASP A 282 4.88 21.55 -9.88
N ILE A 283 5.24 22.19 -8.76
CA ILE A 283 4.39 23.17 -8.04
C ILE A 283 3.83 24.28 -8.97
N GLY A 284 4.55 24.62 -10.04
CA GLY A 284 4.10 25.61 -11.01
C GLY A 284 2.82 25.23 -11.77
N LYS A 285 2.46 23.94 -11.85
CA LYS A 285 1.17 23.49 -12.43
C LYS A 285 -0.05 23.98 -11.64
N LEU A 286 0.12 24.34 -10.36
CA LEU A 286 -0.94 24.93 -9.54
C LEU A 286 -1.29 26.38 -9.95
N HIS A 287 -0.41 27.08 -10.67
CA HIS A 287 -0.68 28.44 -11.11
C HIS A 287 -1.64 28.49 -12.33
N PRO A 288 -2.61 29.44 -12.40
CA PRO A 288 -3.58 29.52 -13.50
C PRO A 288 -3.00 29.60 -14.92
N ASN A 289 -1.75 30.07 -15.06
CA ASN A 289 -1.04 30.10 -16.34
C ASN A 289 -0.89 28.70 -16.96
N PHE A 290 -0.80 27.65 -16.15
CA PHE A 290 -0.75 26.28 -16.64
C PHE A 290 -2.02 25.95 -17.44
N ILE A 291 -3.20 26.19 -16.84
CA ILE A 291 -4.50 25.98 -17.49
C ILE A 291 -4.63 26.87 -18.74
N LYS A 292 -4.33 28.17 -18.62
CA LYS A 292 -4.38 29.13 -19.74
C LYS A 292 -3.53 28.71 -20.94
N THR A 293 -2.34 28.17 -20.70
CA THR A 293 -1.41 27.74 -21.75
C THR A 293 -1.85 26.42 -22.38
N GLN A 294 -2.39 25.51 -21.56
CA GLN A 294 -2.78 24.18 -22.02
C GLN A 294 -4.20 24.12 -22.60
N SER A 295 -5.03 25.15 -22.40
CA SER A 295 -6.38 25.20 -22.98
C SER A 295 -6.38 25.26 -24.51
N VAL A 296 -7.57 25.10 -25.10
CA VAL A 296 -7.81 25.26 -26.55
C VAL A 296 -7.39 26.65 -27.02
N GLU A 297 -7.70 27.69 -26.25
CA GLU A 297 -7.40 29.09 -26.53
C GLU A 297 -5.88 29.36 -26.56
N GLY A 298 -5.10 28.58 -25.82
CA GLY A 298 -3.64 28.61 -25.88
C GLY A 298 -3.05 29.97 -25.54
N ILE A 299 -3.55 30.59 -24.46
CA ILE A 299 -3.12 31.92 -24.03
C ILE A 299 -1.66 31.85 -23.58
N LYS A 300 -0.78 32.51 -24.34
CA LYS A 300 0.65 32.58 -24.00
C LYS A 300 0.83 33.42 -22.74
N GLY A 301 1.39 32.81 -21.70
CA GLY A 301 1.74 33.45 -20.43
C GLY A 301 3.17 33.10 -20.01
N LEU A 302 3.53 33.47 -18.78
CA LEU A 302 4.80 33.06 -18.19
C LEU A 302 4.86 31.53 -18.09
N PRO A 303 6.01 30.90 -18.42
CA PRO A 303 6.20 29.47 -18.25
C PRO A 303 5.90 29.04 -16.81
N HIS A 304 5.16 27.95 -16.65
CA HIS A 304 4.90 27.31 -15.36
C HIS A 304 6.05 26.42 -14.89
N HIS A 305 7.09 26.25 -15.73
CA HIS A 305 8.31 25.49 -15.43
C HIS A 305 9.53 26.29 -15.91
N SER A 306 10.74 25.87 -15.49
CA SER A 306 12.01 26.47 -15.91
C SER A 306 12.11 27.97 -15.57
N GLY A 307 12.65 28.81 -16.47
CA GLY A 307 13.03 30.21 -16.17
C GLY A 307 11.89 31.17 -15.83
N GLY A 308 10.64 30.76 -16.01
CA GLY A 308 9.47 31.54 -15.61
C GLY A 308 9.06 31.38 -14.15
N ILE A 309 9.53 30.32 -13.48
CA ILE A 309 9.06 29.98 -12.12
C ILE A 309 9.44 31.05 -11.08
N ASP A 310 10.60 31.69 -11.25
CA ASP A 310 11.09 32.75 -10.35
C ASP A 310 10.16 33.98 -10.33
N GLN A 311 9.31 34.14 -11.35
CA GLN A 311 8.34 35.24 -11.43
C GLN A 311 6.98 34.86 -10.86
N LEU A 312 6.73 33.56 -10.67
CA LEU A 312 5.48 33.03 -10.13
C LEU A 312 5.56 32.81 -8.61
N ILE A 313 6.74 32.42 -8.10
CA ILE A 313 6.95 32.10 -6.70
C ILE A 313 7.47 33.33 -5.94
N LYS A 314 6.94 33.57 -4.73
CA LYS A 314 7.41 34.62 -3.81
C LYS A 314 8.92 34.49 -3.55
N ALA A 315 9.65 35.60 -3.63
CA ALA A 315 11.11 35.62 -3.48
C ALA A 315 11.61 34.97 -2.17
N GLU A 316 10.89 35.22 -1.07
CA GLU A 316 11.17 34.61 0.24
C GLU A 316 11.13 33.07 0.19
N LEU A 317 10.15 32.49 -0.53
CA LEU A 317 10.04 31.04 -0.68
C LEU A 317 11.16 30.46 -1.55
N ILE A 318 11.57 31.19 -2.59
CA ILE A 318 12.72 30.81 -3.44
C ILE A 318 14.00 30.73 -2.59
N ASP A 319 14.21 31.67 -1.69
CA ASP A 319 15.38 31.66 -0.81
C ASP A 319 15.38 30.43 0.11
N PHE A 320 14.22 30.04 0.64
CA PHE A 320 14.08 28.77 1.38
C PHE A 320 14.39 27.55 0.51
N PHE A 321 13.84 27.47 -0.71
CA PHE A 321 14.09 26.35 -1.63
C PHE A 321 15.56 26.19 -2.03
N LYS A 322 16.32 27.28 -2.10
CA LYS A 322 17.77 27.25 -2.34
C LYS A 322 18.56 26.82 -1.10
N SER A 323 18.04 27.06 0.09
CA SER A 323 18.72 26.78 1.35
C SER A 323 18.63 25.31 1.81
N ILE A 324 17.72 24.53 1.25
CA ILE A 324 17.48 23.14 1.62
C ILE A 324 17.98 22.26 0.48
N ASP A 325 19.09 21.56 0.72
CA ASP A 325 19.70 20.64 -0.21
C ASP A 325 19.90 19.24 0.38
N MET A 326 19.87 18.24 -0.49
CA MET A 326 20.29 16.89 -0.17
C MET A 326 21.63 16.59 -0.84
N LYS A 327 22.45 15.79 -0.16
CA LYS A 327 23.74 15.32 -0.68
C LYS A 327 23.84 13.82 -0.54
N ILE A 328 23.91 13.12 -1.67
CA ILE A 328 24.13 11.68 -1.72
C ILE A 328 25.39 11.42 -2.53
N ASN A 329 26.33 10.68 -1.93
CA ASN A 329 27.66 10.45 -2.47
C ASN A 329 28.40 11.79 -2.77
N THR A 330 28.67 12.08 -4.04
CA THR A 330 29.36 13.30 -4.50
C THR A 330 28.42 14.33 -5.12
N GLU A 331 27.15 14.00 -5.30
CA GLU A 331 26.16 14.85 -5.95
C GLU A 331 25.25 15.54 -4.92
N SER A 332 24.85 16.78 -5.21
CA SER A 332 23.91 17.54 -4.39
C SER A 332 22.77 18.10 -5.24
N MET A 333 21.59 18.25 -4.65
CA MET A 333 20.42 18.81 -5.30
C MET A 333 19.56 19.55 -4.27
N SER A 334 19.23 20.82 -4.53
CA SER A 334 18.29 21.60 -3.72
C SER A 334 16.84 21.41 -4.18
N ILE A 335 15.89 21.83 -3.35
CA ILE A 335 14.48 21.94 -3.76
C ILE A 335 14.35 22.88 -4.96
N TYR A 336 15.11 23.98 -4.96
CA TYR A 336 15.12 24.90 -6.10
C TYR A 336 15.58 24.21 -7.39
N ASP A 337 16.61 23.36 -7.32
CA ASP A 337 17.13 22.65 -8.49
C ASP A 337 16.11 21.66 -9.06
N SER A 338 15.37 20.96 -8.19
CA SER A 338 14.32 20.02 -8.62
C SER A 338 13.17 20.74 -9.32
N ILE A 339 12.83 21.96 -8.91
CA ILE A 339 11.78 22.75 -9.57
C ILE A 339 12.30 23.37 -10.88
N ARG A 340 13.49 23.96 -10.84
CA ARG A 340 14.00 24.82 -11.92
C ARG A 340 14.65 24.06 -13.08
N PHE A 341 15.37 22.98 -12.78
CA PHE A 341 16.31 22.35 -13.71
C PHE A 341 15.95 20.91 -14.07
N HIS A 342 14.87 20.31 -13.52
CA HIS A 342 14.53 18.91 -13.81
C HIS A 342 14.20 18.64 -15.29
N HIS A 343 13.85 19.67 -16.07
CA HIS A 343 13.70 19.55 -17.53
C HIS A 343 14.99 19.84 -18.33
N ASP A 344 15.98 20.47 -17.71
CA ASP A 344 17.20 20.93 -18.38
C ASP A 344 18.21 19.76 -18.57
N ASN A 345 19.19 19.95 -19.46
CA ASN A 345 20.26 18.96 -19.68
C ASN A 345 21.33 19.11 -18.59
N SER A 346 21.10 18.45 -17.46
CA SER A 346 22.03 18.46 -16.32
C SER A 346 23.10 17.36 -16.42
N THR A 347 24.26 17.58 -15.82
CA THR A 347 25.28 16.55 -15.60
C THR A 347 25.01 15.72 -14.33
N ASN A 348 24.20 16.24 -13.41
CA ASN A 348 23.85 15.62 -12.13
C ASN A 348 22.97 14.37 -12.35
N ASN A 349 23.42 13.20 -11.88
CA ASN A 349 22.74 11.93 -12.08
C ASN A 349 21.44 11.81 -11.26
N ILE A 350 21.42 12.34 -10.03
CA ILE A 350 20.21 12.41 -9.19
C ILE A 350 19.10 13.19 -9.91
N LEU A 351 19.40 14.35 -10.49
CA LEU A 351 18.41 15.16 -11.21
C LEU A 351 17.91 14.45 -12.49
N LYS A 352 18.79 13.70 -13.18
CA LYS A 352 18.39 12.83 -14.29
C LYS A 352 17.45 11.72 -13.84
N CYS A 353 17.69 11.13 -12.66
CA CYS A 353 16.80 10.11 -12.11
C CYS A 353 15.41 10.70 -11.81
N LEU A 354 15.35 11.90 -11.21
CA LEU A 354 14.07 12.59 -10.97
C LEU A 354 13.32 12.87 -12.28
N LYS A 355 14.01 13.40 -13.29
CA LYS A 355 13.45 13.64 -14.63
C LYS A 355 12.88 12.37 -15.26
N GLU A 356 13.56 11.25 -15.10
CA GLU A 356 13.08 9.97 -15.63
C GLU A 356 11.92 9.41 -14.81
N CYS A 357 11.88 9.60 -13.48
CA CYS A 357 10.69 9.29 -12.68
C CYS A 357 9.46 10.08 -13.15
N ASP A 358 9.57 11.40 -13.30
CA ASP A 358 8.49 12.27 -13.81
C ASP A 358 8.04 11.83 -15.22
N ARG A 359 9.00 11.63 -16.14
CA ARG A 359 8.68 11.17 -17.51
C ARG A 359 7.95 9.83 -17.53
N LYS A 360 8.34 8.88 -16.67
CA LYS A 360 7.73 7.56 -16.60
C LYS A 360 6.31 7.63 -16.03
N ASP A 361 6.15 8.35 -14.93
CA ASP A 361 4.86 8.58 -14.30
C ASP A 361 3.90 9.27 -15.26
N SER A 362 4.31 10.39 -15.85
CA SER A 362 3.57 11.14 -16.86
C SER A 362 3.19 10.28 -18.08
N ALA A 363 4.09 9.42 -18.57
CA ALA A 363 3.82 8.54 -19.71
C ALA A 363 2.83 7.41 -19.39
N ASP A 364 2.86 6.89 -18.16
CA ASP A 364 1.92 5.86 -17.70
C ASP A 364 0.56 6.49 -17.39
N ASP A 365 0.53 7.64 -16.73
CA ASP A 365 -0.69 8.36 -16.35
C ASP A 365 -1.49 8.85 -17.54
N LYS A 366 -0.85 9.49 -18.50
CA LYS A 366 -1.56 10.20 -19.58
C LYS A 366 -2.03 9.26 -20.69
N GLY A 367 -1.31 8.16 -20.92
CA GLY A 367 -1.42 7.43 -22.18
C GLY A 367 -1.12 8.36 -23.36
N ILE A 368 -1.91 8.28 -24.42
CA ILE A 368 -1.82 9.24 -25.53
C ILE A 368 -3.10 10.05 -25.61
N VAL A 369 -3.00 11.33 -25.26
CA VAL A 369 -4.13 12.27 -25.21
C VAL A 369 -3.95 13.46 -26.13
N ARG A 370 -5.05 13.95 -26.70
CA ARG A 370 -5.03 15.00 -27.75
C ARG A 370 -5.98 16.17 -27.47
N ARG A 371 -7.12 15.91 -26.83
CA ARG A 371 -8.19 16.92 -26.71
C ARG A 371 -7.98 17.82 -25.52
N LYS A 372 -7.67 19.08 -25.81
CA LYS A 372 -7.59 20.15 -24.83
C LYS A 372 -8.99 20.55 -24.36
N GLN A 373 -9.08 21.02 -23.13
CA GLN A 373 -10.29 21.61 -22.58
C GLN A 373 -10.34 23.11 -22.88
N HIS A 374 -11.55 23.66 -23.01
CA HIS A 374 -11.75 25.11 -23.10
C HIS A 374 -11.50 25.76 -21.74
N LEU A 375 -11.00 26.99 -21.76
CA LEU A 375 -10.66 27.73 -20.54
C LEU A 375 -11.85 27.92 -19.59
N ASP A 376 -13.04 28.18 -20.13
CA ASP A 376 -14.28 28.40 -19.38
C ASP A 376 -14.99 27.11 -18.93
N SER A 377 -14.48 25.96 -19.36
CA SER A 377 -15.04 24.62 -19.09
C SER A 377 -13.92 23.59 -18.89
N THR A 378 -12.96 23.91 -18.03
CA THR A 378 -11.93 22.97 -17.58
C THR A 378 -12.40 22.23 -16.33
N TRP A 379 -12.35 20.89 -16.36
CA TRP A 379 -12.83 20.02 -15.28
C TRP A 379 -11.75 19.02 -14.84
N ILE A 380 -11.75 18.71 -13.55
CA ILE A 380 -11.18 17.48 -12.98
C ILE A 380 -12.27 16.40 -13.06
N SER A 381 -11.92 15.24 -13.61
CA SER A 381 -12.84 14.10 -13.74
C SER A 381 -12.48 12.95 -12.79
N SER A 382 -13.43 12.10 -12.47
CA SER A 382 -13.14 10.79 -11.86
C SER A 382 -12.53 9.85 -12.92
N PRO A 383 -11.82 8.78 -12.54
CA PRO A 383 -11.33 7.78 -13.49
C PRO A 383 -12.49 7.06 -14.21
N PHE A 384 -13.71 7.17 -13.69
CA PHE A 384 -14.95 6.68 -14.30
C PHE A 384 -15.65 7.73 -15.19
N GLY A 385 -15.03 8.90 -15.40
CA GLY A 385 -15.52 9.97 -16.28
C GLY A 385 -16.56 10.91 -15.67
N HIS A 386 -16.79 10.84 -14.35
CA HIS A 386 -17.68 11.79 -13.66
C HIS A 386 -17.01 13.17 -13.53
N PRO A 387 -17.65 14.28 -13.93
CA PRO A 387 -17.09 15.62 -13.76
C PRO A 387 -17.17 16.04 -12.28
N LYS A 388 -16.05 15.94 -11.55
CA LYS A 388 -16.02 16.19 -10.10
C LYS A 388 -15.95 17.66 -9.76
N GLU A 389 -15.04 18.38 -10.40
CA GLU A 389 -14.75 19.76 -10.05
C GLU A 389 -14.48 20.59 -11.30
N LYS A 390 -15.13 21.75 -11.37
CA LYS A 390 -14.84 22.76 -12.39
C LYS A 390 -13.75 23.69 -11.87
N ILE A 391 -12.67 23.85 -12.62
CA ILE A 391 -11.58 24.75 -12.23
C ILE A 391 -12.00 26.20 -12.45
N ASP A 392 -12.05 26.97 -11.37
CA ASP A 392 -12.11 28.43 -11.41
C ASP A 392 -10.71 29.02 -11.27
N LEU A 393 -10.30 29.86 -12.23
CA LEU A 393 -8.93 30.40 -12.28
C LEU A 393 -8.61 31.37 -11.14
N ASN A 394 -9.61 32.07 -10.59
CA ASN A 394 -9.40 32.99 -9.47
C ASN A 394 -9.26 32.21 -8.17
N CYS A 395 -10.08 31.16 -7.98
CA CYS A 395 -9.95 30.21 -6.89
C CYS A 395 -8.57 29.54 -6.93
N LEU A 396 -8.15 29.06 -8.11
CA LEU A 396 -6.85 28.42 -8.29
C LEU A 396 -5.67 29.37 -7.99
N GLN A 397 -5.77 30.64 -8.40
CA GLN A 397 -4.79 31.67 -8.02
C GLN A 397 -4.71 31.83 -6.50
N LYS A 398 -5.86 31.95 -5.84
CA LYS A 398 -5.92 32.10 -4.38
C LYS A 398 -5.31 30.89 -3.68
N ILE A 399 -5.64 29.68 -4.11
CA ILE A 399 -5.07 28.42 -3.58
C ILE A 399 -3.54 28.44 -3.74
N PHE A 400 -3.02 28.90 -4.88
CA PHE A 400 -1.58 29.01 -5.11
C PHE A 400 -0.91 30.05 -4.19
N ASP A 401 -1.56 31.20 -3.97
CA ASP A 401 -1.03 32.25 -3.10
C ASP A 401 -1.04 31.83 -1.61
N ASP A 402 -2.14 31.22 -1.17
CA ASP A 402 -2.34 30.67 0.19
C ASP A 402 -1.32 29.54 0.45
N LEU A 403 -1.12 28.63 -0.52
CA LEU A 403 -0.11 27.56 -0.40
C LEU A 403 1.30 28.14 -0.21
N GLN A 404 1.67 29.17 -0.98
CA GLN A 404 2.98 29.78 -0.82
C GLN A 404 3.18 30.38 0.58
N ASP A 405 2.15 30.99 1.16
CA ASP A 405 2.20 31.52 2.53
C ASP A 405 2.35 30.39 3.57
N GLU A 406 1.60 29.30 3.43
CA GLU A 406 1.73 28.12 4.28
C GLU A 406 3.13 27.47 4.18
N LEU A 407 3.70 27.39 2.98
CA LEU A 407 5.05 26.89 2.79
C LEU A 407 6.11 27.81 3.40
N ILE A 408 5.95 29.14 3.28
CA ILE A 408 6.84 30.11 3.93
C ILE A 408 6.80 29.94 5.46
N GLU A 409 5.61 29.82 6.05
CA GLU A 409 5.45 29.54 7.49
C GLU A 409 6.10 28.22 7.90
N LEU A 410 5.94 27.15 7.10
CA LEU A 410 6.58 25.86 7.34
C LEU A 410 8.11 25.99 7.34
N PHE A 411 8.69 26.64 6.33
CA PHE A 411 10.14 26.74 6.18
C PHE A 411 10.79 27.77 7.13
N LYS A 412 10.06 28.80 7.59
CA LYS A 412 10.52 29.66 8.70
C LYS A 412 10.79 28.87 9.97
N ASN A 413 9.91 27.92 10.26
CA ASN A 413 10.00 27.05 11.44
C ASN A 413 10.95 25.84 11.22
N TYR A 414 11.49 25.66 10.02
CA TYR A 414 12.29 24.49 9.65
C TYR A 414 13.62 24.36 10.42
N ARG A 415 14.26 25.46 10.83
CA ARG A 415 15.54 25.39 11.57
C ARG A 415 15.44 24.63 12.90
N SER A 416 14.23 24.32 13.37
CA SER A 416 13.94 23.53 14.57
C SER A 416 13.27 22.16 14.30
N LEU A 417 13.04 21.78 13.04
CA LEU A 417 12.34 20.54 12.66
C LEU A 417 13.32 19.52 12.07
N ASP A 418 13.13 18.24 12.39
CA ASP A 418 13.82 17.17 11.66
C ASP A 418 13.13 16.90 10.31
N ALA A 419 13.82 16.19 9.41
CA ALA A 419 13.29 15.91 8.07
C ALA A 419 11.99 15.09 8.06
N LYS A 420 11.74 14.28 9.10
CA LYS A 420 10.49 13.52 9.25
C LYS A 420 9.32 14.46 9.47
N HIS A 421 9.42 15.37 10.43
CA HIS A 421 8.35 16.34 10.71
C HIS A 421 8.15 17.32 9.54
N LEU A 422 9.25 17.75 8.88
CA LEU A 422 9.13 18.56 7.66
C LEU A 422 8.32 17.82 6.59
N ARG A 423 8.64 16.56 6.32
CA ARG A 423 7.93 15.73 5.34
C ARG A 423 6.44 15.62 5.68
N SER A 424 6.10 15.19 6.89
CA SER A 424 4.69 14.94 7.26
C SER A 424 3.85 16.23 7.18
N ASN A 425 4.40 17.36 7.63
CA ASN A 425 3.72 18.66 7.52
C ASN A 425 3.59 19.12 6.07
N LEU A 426 4.63 18.96 5.25
CA LEU A 426 4.59 19.31 3.84
C LEU A 426 3.53 18.50 3.10
N ILE A 427 3.48 17.18 3.30
CA ILE A 427 2.45 16.32 2.69
C ILE A 427 1.05 16.81 3.06
N ASN A 428 0.80 17.16 4.32
CA ASN A 428 -0.49 17.66 4.77
C ASN A 428 -0.86 19.01 4.12
N ILE A 429 0.11 19.93 3.98
CA ILE A 429 -0.06 21.23 3.34
C ILE A 429 -0.32 21.08 1.83
N LEU A 430 0.38 20.16 1.15
CA LEU A 430 0.27 19.98 -0.30
C LEU A 430 -0.98 19.21 -0.73
N LYS A 431 -1.44 18.23 0.07
CA LYS A 431 -2.47 17.28 -0.33
C LYS A 431 -3.76 17.96 -0.80
N THR A 432 -4.27 18.92 -0.04
CA THR A 432 -5.52 19.61 -0.38
C THR A 432 -5.36 20.51 -1.62
N PRO A 433 -4.44 21.50 -1.65
CA PRO A 433 -4.23 22.35 -2.83
C PRO A 433 -3.97 21.58 -4.13
N PHE A 434 -3.13 20.54 -4.07
CA PHE A 434 -2.75 19.78 -5.27
C PHE A 434 -3.87 18.85 -5.77
N SER A 435 -4.79 18.43 -4.90
CA SER A 435 -5.96 17.63 -5.31
C SER A 435 -6.99 18.48 -6.10
N HIS A 436 -6.97 19.80 -5.93
CA HIS A 436 -7.80 20.77 -6.65
C HIS A 436 -7.13 21.32 -7.93
N ALA A 437 -6.01 20.74 -8.35
CA ALA A 437 -5.27 21.12 -9.57
C ALA A 437 -5.05 19.93 -10.50
N LEU A 438 -4.93 20.20 -11.80
CA LEU A 438 -4.71 19.15 -12.81
C LEU A 438 -3.22 18.85 -13.00
N GLY A 439 -2.85 17.57 -12.99
CA GLY A 439 -1.55 17.10 -13.47
C GLY A 439 -1.51 16.95 -14.99
N GLU A 440 -2.67 16.60 -15.58
CA GLU A 440 -2.91 16.56 -17.03
C GLU A 440 -4.24 17.26 -17.36
N THR A 441 -4.25 18.14 -18.36
CA THR A 441 -5.43 18.98 -18.66
C THR A 441 -6.28 18.45 -19.83
N ARG A 442 -5.78 17.47 -20.58
CA ARG A 442 -6.48 16.92 -21.75
C ARG A 442 -7.42 15.78 -21.35
N ILE A 443 -8.56 15.70 -22.02
CA ILE A 443 -9.51 14.60 -21.81
C ILE A 443 -9.07 13.36 -22.60
N PRO A 444 -9.31 12.14 -22.07
CA PRO A 444 -9.92 11.84 -20.77
C PRO A 444 -8.91 11.63 -19.62
N ALA A 445 -7.66 12.08 -19.76
CA ALA A 445 -6.63 11.96 -18.71
C ALA A 445 -6.65 13.10 -17.67
N ASN A 446 -7.62 14.03 -17.77
CA ASN A 446 -7.94 15.03 -16.76
C ASN A 446 -8.56 14.45 -15.49
N ASP A 447 -8.46 13.13 -15.34
CA ASP A 447 -8.65 12.42 -14.11
C ASP A 447 -7.40 12.53 -13.22
N VAL A 448 -6.19 12.68 -13.75
CA VAL A 448 -4.99 12.78 -12.91
C VAL A 448 -4.82 14.19 -12.32
N THR A 449 -4.87 14.30 -10.98
CA THR A 449 -4.62 15.56 -10.27
C THR A 449 -3.12 15.85 -10.13
N LEU A 450 -2.76 17.06 -9.73
CA LEU A 450 -1.37 17.40 -9.43
C LEU A 450 -0.86 16.59 -8.22
N TRP A 451 -1.72 16.28 -7.25
CA TRP A 451 -1.34 15.48 -6.08
C TRP A 451 -0.92 14.08 -6.51
N ASP A 452 -1.72 13.43 -7.35
CA ASP A 452 -1.48 12.05 -7.77
C ASP A 452 -0.14 11.93 -8.52
N HIS A 453 0.09 12.86 -9.46
CA HIS A 453 1.31 12.92 -10.26
C HIS A 453 2.56 13.18 -9.41
N SER A 454 2.51 14.20 -8.53
CA SER A 454 3.64 14.53 -7.67
C SER A 454 3.93 13.44 -6.63
N TYR A 455 2.89 12.84 -6.04
CA TYR A 455 3.06 11.78 -5.04
C TYR A 455 3.61 10.50 -5.68
N SER A 456 3.12 10.11 -6.86
CA SER A 456 3.62 8.95 -7.59
C SER A 456 5.09 9.13 -8.00
N THR A 457 5.43 10.30 -8.57
CA THR A 457 6.82 10.66 -8.92
C THR A 457 7.74 10.62 -7.70
N ALA A 458 7.32 11.19 -6.58
CA ALA A 458 8.08 11.18 -5.33
C ALA A 458 8.27 9.76 -4.75
N SER A 459 7.26 8.90 -4.90
CA SER A 459 7.29 7.51 -4.45
C SER A 459 8.28 6.66 -5.24
N LEU A 460 8.35 6.86 -6.56
CA LEU A 460 9.36 6.25 -7.43
C LEU A 460 10.76 6.77 -7.12
N PHE A 461 10.90 8.08 -6.97
CA PHE A 461 12.18 8.71 -6.71
C PHE A 461 12.76 8.31 -5.35
N LYS A 462 11.94 8.24 -4.30
CA LYS A 462 12.35 7.73 -2.97
C LYS A 462 13.00 6.36 -3.07
N SER A 463 12.38 5.41 -3.78
CA SER A 463 12.96 4.07 -3.95
C SER A 463 14.26 4.09 -4.75
N VAL A 464 14.42 4.99 -5.73
CA VAL A 464 15.70 5.16 -6.43
C VAL A 464 16.78 5.70 -5.48
N LEU A 465 16.46 6.70 -4.65
CA LEU A 465 17.40 7.23 -3.67
C LEU A 465 17.81 6.16 -2.64
N ALA A 466 16.85 5.35 -2.16
CA ALA A 466 17.15 4.21 -1.30
C ALA A 466 18.14 3.25 -1.97
N ALA A 467 17.93 2.90 -3.25
CA ALA A 467 18.86 2.06 -4.01
C ALA A 467 20.26 2.69 -4.13
N ILE A 468 20.35 4.00 -4.40
CA ILE A 468 21.63 4.74 -4.48
C ILE A 468 22.36 4.71 -3.14
N THR A 469 21.67 4.89 -2.01
CA THR A 469 22.29 4.85 -0.68
C THR A 469 22.82 3.46 -0.31
N CYS A 470 22.28 2.41 -0.92
CA CYS A 470 22.79 1.04 -0.82
C CYS A 470 23.92 0.73 -1.83
N GLY A 471 24.42 1.72 -2.58
CA GLY A 471 25.53 1.57 -3.52
C GLY A 471 25.15 1.22 -4.95
N THR A 472 23.86 1.26 -5.29
CA THR A 472 23.42 1.09 -6.67
C THR A 472 23.77 2.33 -7.48
N ASN A 473 24.31 2.16 -8.69
CA ASN A 473 24.47 3.26 -9.64
C ASN A 473 23.40 3.12 -10.73
N PRO A 474 22.18 3.63 -10.50
CA PRO A 474 21.08 3.44 -11.42
C PRO A 474 21.37 4.13 -12.75
N ASN A 475 21.10 3.44 -13.86
CA ASN A 475 21.06 4.07 -15.17
C ASN A 475 19.73 4.83 -15.29
N PRO A 476 19.72 6.17 -15.41
CA PRO A 476 18.46 6.93 -15.52
C PRO A 476 17.58 6.44 -16.67
N GLN A 477 18.17 5.98 -17.78
CA GLN A 477 17.42 5.46 -18.91
C GLN A 477 16.85 4.06 -18.67
N ASP A 478 17.37 3.31 -17.69
CA ASP A 478 16.91 1.97 -17.33
C ASP A 478 16.44 1.83 -15.86
N LEU A 479 15.76 2.85 -15.30
CA LEU A 479 15.22 2.75 -13.94
C LEU A 479 14.14 1.67 -13.82
N LYS A 480 14.22 0.91 -12.72
CA LYS A 480 13.28 -0.14 -12.33
C LYS A 480 12.93 -0.03 -10.85
N TRP A 481 11.78 -0.59 -10.51
CA TRP A 481 11.20 -0.62 -9.17
C TRP A 481 10.57 -1.97 -8.89
N ARG A 482 10.29 -2.22 -7.62
CA ARG A 482 9.53 -3.39 -7.14
C ARG A 482 8.37 -2.93 -6.27
N ILE A 483 7.42 -3.82 -6.01
CA ILE A 483 6.36 -3.66 -5.02
C ILE A 483 6.62 -4.63 -3.87
N PHE A 484 6.65 -4.10 -2.65
CA PHE A 484 6.69 -4.89 -1.43
C PHE A 484 5.33 -4.86 -0.74
N ALA A 485 4.63 -5.99 -0.72
CA ALA A 485 3.31 -6.14 -0.13
C ALA A 485 3.40 -6.85 1.21
N ILE A 486 2.67 -6.31 2.20
CA ILE A 486 2.46 -6.91 3.51
C ILE A 486 0.97 -7.26 3.60
N CYS A 487 0.65 -8.54 3.67
CA CYS A 487 -0.72 -9.04 3.55
C CYS A 487 -1.13 -9.91 4.75
N TRP A 488 -2.43 -9.96 5.03
CA TRP A 488 -3.06 -10.73 6.10
C TRP A 488 -4.55 -10.95 5.83
N ASN A 489 -5.25 -11.73 6.67
CA ASN A 489 -6.71 -11.89 6.58
C ASN A 489 -7.45 -10.95 7.54
N GLY A 490 -7.62 -9.69 7.12
CA GLY A 490 -8.23 -8.66 7.96
C GLY A 490 -9.72 -8.87 8.21
N MET A 491 -10.44 -9.32 7.17
CA MET A 491 -11.87 -9.63 7.28
C MET A 491 -12.14 -10.70 8.35
N GLU A 492 -11.39 -11.82 8.33
CA GLU A 492 -11.53 -12.85 9.36
C GLU A 492 -11.17 -12.32 10.76
N PHE A 493 -10.12 -11.51 10.85
CA PHE A 493 -9.71 -10.89 12.10
C PHE A 493 -10.78 -9.98 12.70
N ILE A 494 -11.44 -9.17 11.87
CA ILE A 494 -12.53 -8.27 12.27
C ILE A 494 -13.77 -9.07 12.66
N ASN A 495 -14.15 -10.06 11.85
CA ASN A 495 -15.36 -10.88 12.05
C ASN A 495 -15.29 -11.83 13.27
N LYS A 496 -14.11 -12.02 13.89
CA LYS A 496 -13.99 -12.69 15.20
C LYS A 496 -14.67 -11.93 16.35
N GLY A 497 -14.99 -10.64 16.16
CA GLY A 497 -15.77 -9.87 17.12
C GLY A 497 -17.21 -10.36 17.22
N LYS A 498 -17.70 -10.64 18.44
CA LYS A 498 -19.07 -11.13 18.67
C LYS A 498 -20.08 -9.99 18.89
N LYS A 499 -19.57 -8.77 19.08
CA LYS A 499 -20.34 -7.53 19.34
C LYS A 499 -19.72 -6.41 18.51
N VAL A 500 -20.51 -5.40 18.14
CA VAL A 500 -20.04 -4.28 17.30
C VAL A 500 -18.80 -3.59 17.90
N ALA A 501 -18.75 -3.41 19.22
CA ALA A 501 -17.59 -2.82 19.92
C ALA A 501 -16.28 -3.56 19.64
N GLU A 502 -16.32 -4.89 19.62
CA GLU A 502 -15.13 -5.70 19.36
C GLU A 502 -14.71 -5.61 17.90
N ILE A 503 -15.68 -5.57 16.98
CA ILE A 503 -15.46 -5.46 15.54
C ILE A 503 -14.79 -4.12 15.22
N GLN A 504 -15.35 -3.01 15.70
CA GLN A 504 -14.78 -1.67 15.50
C GLN A 504 -13.38 -1.57 16.12
N SER A 505 -13.18 -2.08 17.36
CA SER A 505 -11.86 -2.08 17.99
C SER A 505 -10.83 -2.91 17.20
N ARG A 506 -11.25 -4.01 16.56
CA ARG A 506 -10.39 -4.79 15.66
C ARG A 506 -10.08 -4.02 14.38
N ASN A 507 -11.06 -3.32 13.81
CA ASN A 507 -10.81 -2.44 12.68
C ASN A 507 -9.79 -1.35 13.03
N ASP A 508 -9.92 -0.72 14.21
CA ASP A 508 -8.96 0.26 14.71
C ASP A 508 -7.55 -0.34 14.87
N VAL A 509 -7.44 -1.61 15.26
CA VAL A 509 -6.13 -2.30 15.32
C VAL A 509 -5.51 -2.41 13.92
N ILE A 510 -6.29 -2.72 12.88
CA ILE A 510 -5.79 -2.77 11.49
C ILE A 510 -5.37 -1.38 11.02
N GLU A 511 -6.19 -0.35 11.24
CA GLU A 511 -5.87 1.02 10.83
C GLU A 511 -4.62 1.56 11.55
N ASN A 512 -4.48 1.29 12.84
CA ASN A 512 -3.29 1.68 13.59
C ASN A 512 -2.05 0.87 13.17
N LEU A 513 -2.21 -0.40 12.82
CA LEU A 513 -1.14 -1.23 12.30
C LEU A 513 -0.62 -0.68 10.96
N LYS A 514 -1.52 -0.36 10.02
CA LYS A 514 -1.14 0.26 8.73
C LYS A 514 -0.35 1.55 8.96
N LYS A 515 -0.86 2.48 9.79
CA LYS A 515 -0.15 3.73 10.15
C LYS A 515 1.25 3.49 10.72
N LYS A 516 1.42 2.46 11.56
CA LYS A 516 2.73 2.10 12.12
C LYS A 516 3.67 1.56 11.05
N LEU A 517 3.19 0.67 10.18
CA LEU A 517 3.98 0.14 9.06
C LEU A 517 4.37 1.26 8.08
N THR A 518 3.48 2.20 7.80
CA THR A 518 3.77 3.42 7.01
C THR A 518 4.88 4.23 7.66
N GLY A 519 4.80 4.53 8.96
CA GLY A 519 5.86 5.26 9.67
C GLY A 519 7.22 4.55 9.62
N ILE A 520 7.22 3.21 9.70
CA ILE A 520 8.45 2.42 9.61
C ILE A 520 9.05 2.50 8.20
N PHE A 521 8.28 2.23 7.14
CA PHE A 521 8.84 2.07 5.79
C PHE A 521 8.86 3.33 4.93
N GLU A 522 8.13 4.38 5.32
CA GLU A 522 8.21 5.68 4.64
C GLU A 522 9.15 6.67 5.31
N GLU A 523 9.37 6.55 6.63
CA GLU A 523 10.07 7.57 7.43
C GLU A 523 11.30 7.03 8.17
N GLU A 524 11.18 5.90 8.89
CA GLU A 524 12.31 5.33 9.64
C GLU A 524 13.31 4.61 8.74
N ILE A 525 12.79 3.81 7.81
CA ILE A 525 13.51 3.04 6.81
C ILE A 525 12.89 3.39 5.45
N PRO A 526 13.16 4.59 4.90
CA PRO A 526 12.45 5.11 3.72
C PRO A 526 12.78 4.34 2.43
N VAL A 527 12.28 3.11 2.31
CA VAL A 527 12.41 2.22 1.15
C VAL A 527 11.48 2.64 0.01
N GLY A 528 10.35 3.24 0.35
CA GLY A 528 9.33 3.67 -0.61
C GLY A 528 8.10 4.21 0.10
N ASN A 529 7.02 4.38 -0.66
CA ASN A 529 5.75 4.93 -0.20
C ASN A 529 4.60 3.96 -0.44
N VAL A 530 3.55 4.08 0.36
CA VAL A 530 2.31 3.33 0.17
C VAL A 530 1.64 3.76 -1.13
N VAL A 531 1.45 2.81 -2.03
CA VAL A 531 0.72 3.02 -3.30
C VAL A 531 -0.65 2.37 -3.31
N PHE A 532 -0.91 1.45 -2.37
CA PHE A 532 -2.21 0.81 -2.18
C PHE A 532 -2.33 0.22 -0.77
N GLU A 533 -3.52 0.26 -0.19
CA GLU A 533 -3.85 -0.47 1.03
C GLU A 533 -5.34 -0.83 1.10
N ASP A 534 -5.68 -1.88 1.84
CA ASP A 534 -7.05 -2.24 2.18
C ASP A 534 -7.12 -2.86 3.58
N MET A 535 -8.24 -3.48 3.94
CA MET A 535 -8.35 -4.17 5.24
C MET A 535 -7.41 -5.38 5.37
N ASN A 536 -6.87 -5.90 4.24
CA ASN A 536 -6.11 -7.14 4.15
C ASN A 536 -4.62 -6.94 3.86
N GLY A 537 -4.16 -5.73 3.59
CA GLY A 537 -2.75 -5.50 3.37
C GLY A 537 -2.40 -4.07 2.99
N ILE A 538 -1.10 -3.82 2.91
CA ILE A 538 -0.47 -2.53 2.59
C ILE A 538 0.70 -2.78 1.63
N TYR A 539 0.84 -1.93 0.61
CA TYR A 539 1.72 -2.16 -0.54
C TYR A 539 2.60 -0.93 -0.77
N PHE A 540 3.92 -1.15 -0.74
CA PHE A 540 4.92 -0.10 -0.87
C PHE A 540 5.64 -0.17 -2.21
N THR A 541 6.01 0.98 -2.79
CA THR A 541 7.12 1.01 -3.73
C THR A 541 8.38 0.50 -3.04
N PHE A 542 9.28 -0.11 -3.79
CA PHE A 542 10.47 -0.76 -3.24
C PHE A 542 11.66 -0.62 -4.20
N PRO A 543 12.88 -0.42 -3.68
CA PRO A 543 14.06 -0.21 -4.51
C PRO A 543 14.41 -1.48 -5.30
N ASP A 544 14.78 -1.32 -6.57
CA ASP A 544 15.47 -2.37 -7.32
C ASP A 544 16.98 -2.23 -7.12
N LEU A 545 17.58 -3.24 -6.49
CA LEU A 545 19.02 -3.34 -6.25
C LEU A 545 19.44 -4.81 -6.16
N ASN A 546 20.73 -5.11 -6.29
CA ASN A 546 21.25 -6.50 -6.27
C ASN A 546 20.79 -7.31 -5.04
N ARG A 547 20.62 -6.65 -3.90
CA ARG A 547 20.22 -7.24 -2.61
C ARG A 547 18.75 -6.97 -2.24
N ALA A 548 17.89 -6.68 -3.23
CA ALA A 548 16.49 -6.35 -2.97
C ALA A 548 15.75 -7.48 -2.21
N CYS A 549 16.09 -8.74 -2.48
CA CYS A 549 15.50 -9.89 -1.79
C CYS A 549 15.85 -9.90 -0.29
N ASP A 550 17.11 -9.64 0.04
CA ASP A 550 17.57 -9.65 1.43
C ASP A 550 17.05 -8.42 2.19
N LEU A 551 17.00 -7.26 1.53
CA LEU A 551 16.36 -6.07 2.09
C LEU A 551 14.87 -6.35 2.39
N ALA A 552 14.15 -6.98 1.46
CA ALA A 552 12.74 -7.33 1.66
C ALA A 552 12.54 -8.36 2.78
N GLU A 553 13.47 -9.32 2.94
CA GLU A 553 13.44 -10.28 4.04
C GLU A 553 13.59 -9.60 5.41
N GLU A 554 14.53 -8.67 5.53
CA GLU A 554 14.71 -7.88 6.77
C GLU A 554 13.52 -6.94 7.02
N CYS A 555 12.98 -6.30 5.98
CA CYS A 555 11.73 -5.53 6.10
C CYS A 555 10.56 -6.42 6.54
N ALA A 556 10.45 -7.65 6.03
CA ALA A 556 9.42 -8.60 6.42
C ALA A 556 9.55 -9.04 7.89
N LYS A 557 10.77 -9.22 8.41
CA LYS A 557 11.03 -9.49 9.84
C LYS A 557 10.56 -8.33 10.72
N ILE A 558 10.93 -7.09 10.38
CA ILE A 558 10.51 -5.88 11.11
C ILE A 558 8.98 -5.72 11.09
N ALA A 559 8.36 -5.94 9.93
CA ALA A 559 6.92 -5.90 9.79
C ALA A 559 6.24 -7.00 10.62
N LEU A 560 6.78 -8.23 10.60
CA LEU A 560 6.28 -9.35 11.39
C LEU A 560 6.30 -9.04 12.89
N GLU A 561 7.41 -8.56 13.43
CA GLU A 561 7.53 -8.14 14.84
C GLU A 561 6.50 -7.06 15.20
N THR A 562 6.32 -6.08 14.31
CA THR A 562 5.32 -5.01 14.49
C THR A 562 3.91 -5.58 14.52
N ILE A 563 3.55 -6.44 13.56
CA ILE A 563 2.24 -7.09 13.47
C ILE A 563 1.97 -7.94 14.71
N GLN A 564 2.95 -8.71 15.15
CA GLN A 564 2.87 -9.53 16.36
C GLN A 564 2.59 -8.68 17.59
N LYS A 565 3.34 -7.59 17.79
CA LYS A 565 3.17 -6.65 18.90
C LYS A 565 1.81 -5.96 18.89
N GLU A 566 1.40 -5.40 17.76
CA GLU A 566 0.16 -4.62 17.66
C GLU A 566 -1.10 -5.48 17.76
N THR A 567 -1.04 -6.69 17.21
CA THR A 567 -2.21 -7.58 17.14
C THR A 567 -2.24 -8.58 18.29
N GLN A 568 -1.16 -8.64 19.07
CA GLN A 568 -0.94 -9.59 20.16
C GLN A 568 -0.96 -11.04 19.65
N ASN A 569 -0.17 -11.30 18.60
CA ASN A 569 -0.01 -12.58 17.89
C ASN A 569 -1.29 -13.15 17.23
N GLU A 570 -2.28 -12.29 16.95
CA GLU A 570 -3.57 -12.73 16.41
C GLU A 570 -3.65 -12.68 14.88
N LEU A 571 -2.94 -11.74 14.24
CA LEU A 571 -2.79 -11.72 12.78
C LEU A 571 -1.55 -12.50 12.36
N TRP A 572 -1.70 -13.26 11.28
CA TRP A 572 -0.66 -14.10 10.69
C TRP A 572 -0.38 -13.54 9.29
N PRO A 573 0.71 -12.78 9.11
CA PRO A 573 0.96 -12.10 7.86
C PRO A 573 1.75 -12.96 6.88
N PHE A 574 1.74 -12.54 5.63
CA PHE A 574 2.65 -12.98 4.59
C PHE A 574 3.07 -11.81 3.73
N PHE A 575 4.16 -11.99 2.99
CA PHE A 575 4.84 -10.90 2.30
C PHE A 575 5.07 -11.28 0.84
N ILE A 576 5.01 -10.30 -0.06
CA ILE A 576 5.30 -10.51 -1.49
C ILE A 576 6.27 -9.43 -1.95
N LEU A 577 7.35 -9.82 -2.62
CA LEU A 577 8.20 -8.92 -3.39
C LEU A 577 7.99 -9.22 -4.89
N SER A 578 7.57 -8.20 -5.65
CA SER A 578 7.40 -8.33 -7.09
C SER A 578 8.73 -8.51 -7.83
N GLU A 579 8.66 -8.93 -9.09
CA GLU A 579 9.75 -8.77 -10.05
C GLU A 579 10.10 -7.29 -10.27
N ALA A 580 11.32 -7.04 -10.76
CA ALA A 580 11.77 -5.71 -11.13
C ALA A 580 11.11 -5.23 -12.43
N THR A 581 10.48 -4.06 -12.38
CA THR A 581 9.69 -3.52 -13.49
C THR A 581 9.93 -2.03 -13.69
N ARG A 582 9.71 -1.55 -14.91
CA ARG A 582 9.79 -0.13 -15.28
C ARG A 582 8.44 0.58 -15.15
N THR A 583 7.40 -0.16 -14.76
CA THR A 583 6.03 0.34 -14.60
C THR A 583 5.41 -0.28 -13.35
N LEU A 584 4.63 0.53 -12.65
CA LEU A 584 3.98 0.12 -11.40
C LEU A 584 2.64 -0.61 -11.64
N THR A 585 2.24 -0.85 -12.89
CA THR A 585 1.08 -1.69 -13.25
C THR A 585 1.21 -3.12 -12.71
N ILE A 586 2.42 -3.54 -12.32
CA ILE A 586 2.70 -4.85 -11.69
C ILE A 586 1.87 -5.07 -10.41
N ILE A 587 1.42 -4.00 -9.75
CA ILE A 587 0.62 -4.07 -8.52
C ILE A 587 -0.63 -4.93 -8.68
N ALA A 588 -1.25 -4.92 -9.86
CA ALA A 588 -2.34 -5.80 -10.25
C ALA A 588 -2.03 -7.29 -10.04
N ASN A 589 -0.85 -7.71 -10.49
CA ASN A 589 -0.39 -9.09 -10.38
C ASN A 589 -0.08 -9.44 -8.93
N VAL A 590 0.49 -8.51 -8.17
CA VAL A 590 0.77 -8.69 -6.74
C VAL A 590 -0.53 -8.86 -5.94
N GLN A 591 -1.55 -8.04 -6.21
CA GLN A 591 -2.87 -8.14 -5.58
C GLN A 591 -3.56 -9.47 -5.89
N ARG A 592 -3.53 -9.92 -7.15
CA ARG A 592 -4.06 -11.23 -7.54
C ARG A 592 -3.38 -12.36 -6.78
N SER A 593 -2.05 -12.33 -6.73
CA SER A 593 -1.26 -13.29 -5.95
C SER A 593 -1.59 -13.26 -4.46
N ALA A 594 -1.80 -12.08 -3.88
CA ALA A 594 -2.20 -11.91 -2.48
C ALA A 594 -3.60 -12.49 -2.21
N PHE A 595 -4.55 -12.26 -3.11
CA PHE A 595 -5.91 -12.80 -3.01
C PHE A 595 -5.92 -14.34 -2.96
N GLU A 596 -5.16 -15.00 -3.84
CA GLU A 596 -5.06 -16.46 -3.85
C GLU A 596 -4.41 -17.00 -2.56
N LYS A 597 -3.31 -16.39 -2.11
CA LYS A 597 -2.61 -16.80 -0.89
C LYS A 597 -3.45 -16.61 0.39
N LYS A 598 -4.32 -15.58 0.42
CA LYS A 598 -5.24 -15.30 1.54
C LYS A 598 -6.30 -16.39 1.76
N LYS A 599 -6.59 -17.23 0.74
CA LYS A 599 -7.52 -18.36 0.89
C LYS A 599 -7.03 -19.37 1.94
N VAL A 600 -5.74 -19.36 2.28
CA VAL A 600 -5.16 -20.13 3.39
C VAL A 600 -5.38 -19.36 4.71
N PRO A 601 -6.25 -19.84 5.64
CA PRO A 601 -6.65 -19.05 6.81
C PRO A 601 -5.51 -18.74 7.80
N LYS A 602 -4.54 -19.65 7.91
CA LYS A 602 -3.35 -19.50 8.77
C LYS A 602 -2.13 -19.98 8.00
N MET A 603 -1.38 -19.03 7.44
CA MET A 603 -0.13 -19.31 6.75
C MET A 603 1.04 -18.98 7.69
N THR A 604 1.99 -19.91 7.82
CA THR A 604 3.28 -19.61 8.45
C THR A 604 3.87 -18.36 7.79
N PRO A 605 4.36 -17.38 8.56
CA PRO A 605 4.95 -16.17 8.00
C PRO A 605 5.99 -16.49 6.92
N VAL A 606 5.75 -15.99 5.72
CA VAL A 606 6.54 -16.33 4.53
C VAL A 606 6.63 -15.10 3.62
N LEU A 607 7.82 -14.89 3.07
CA LEU A 607 8.07 -13.94 1.99
C LEU A 607 8.13 -14.69 0.66
N PHE A 608 7.25 -14.32 -0.28
CA PHE A 608 7.29 -14.79 -1.65
C PHE A 608 8.11 -13.83 -2.51
N VAL A 609 9.16 -14.33 -3.15
CA VAL A 609 9.99 -13.57 -4.10
C VAL A 609 9.96 -14.30 -5.43
N GLU A 610 9.27 -13.74 -6.43
CA GLU A 610 9.17 -14.37 -7.77
C GLU A 610 8.79 -15.87 -7.67
N ASP A 611 7.74 -16.14 -6.88
CA ASP A 611 7.19 -17.46 -6.53
C ASP A 611 8.09 -18.39 -5.68
N LYS A 612 9.26 -17.94 -5.24
CA LYS A 612 10.09 -18.66 -4.26
C LYS A 612 9.71 -18.30 -2.84
N GLU A 613 9.58 -19.29 -1.98
CA GLU A 613 9.21 -19.13 -0.57
C GLU A 613 10.44 -18.95 0.33
N ARG A 614 10.41 -17.92 1.16
CA ARG A 614 11.37 -17.69 2.26
C ARG A 614 10.61 -17.62 3.58
N TYR A 615 10.69 -18.69 4.37
CA TYR A 615 10.00 -18.80 5.65
C TYR A 615 10.65 -17.91 6.72
N LEU A 616 9.81 -17.26 7.52
CA LEU A 616 10.20 -16.43 8.66
C LEU A 616 9.85 -17.14 9.97
N GLU A 617 10.33 -16.61 11.10
CA GLU A 617 10.08 -17.19 12.41
C GLU A 617 8.57 -17.18 12.77
N ASN A 618 8.12 -18.25 13.42
CA ASN A 618 6.74 -18.35 13.86
C ASN A 618 6.48 -17.44 15.07
N PRO A 619 5.24 -16.94 15.24
CA PRO A 619 4.89 -16.18 16.44
C PRO A 619 4.97 -17.07 17.69
N ASP A 620 5.49 -16.52 18.78
CA ASP A 620 5.41 -17.15 20.10
C ASP A 620 3.94 -17.30 20.52
N LEU A 621 3.51 -18.55 20.64
CA LEU A 621 2.18 -18.86 21.15
C LEU A 621 2.16 -18.73 22.68
N PRO A 622 1.10 -18.13 23.25
CA PRO A 622 1.00 -17.97 24.69
C PRO A 622 0.94 -19.34 25.38
N SER A 623 1.70 -19.48 26.47
CA SER A 623 1.69 -20.69 27.31
C SER A 623 0.43 -20.78 28.18
N PHE A 624 -0.01 -22.00 28.45
CA PHE A 624 -1.21 -22.29 29.25
C PHE A 624 -0.81 -22.85 30.63
N THR A 625 -1.49 -22.40 31.68
CA THR A 625 -1.44 -23.06 33.00
C THR A 625 -2.61 -24.05 33.15
N VAL A 626 -2.52 -24.98 34.10
CA VAL A 626 -3.48 -26.11 34.29
C VAL A 626 -4.95 -25.66 34.44
N ARG A 627 -5.21 -24.42 34.89
CA ARG A 627 -6.57 -23.88 35.14
C ARG A 627 -7.05 -22.89 34.07
N GLN A 628 -6.43 -22.85 32.90
CA GLN A 628 -6.78 -21.91 31.83
C GLN A 628 -7.37 -22.61 30.61
N SER A 629 -8.40 -22.00 30.02
CA SER A 629 -9.02 -22.44 28.76
C SER A 629 -8.69 -21.47 27.62
N ILE A 630 -8.82 -21.89 26.36
CA ILE A 630 -8.63 -21.00 25.21
C ILE A 630 -9.78 -19.98 25.15
N CYS A 631 -9.45 -18.70 25.00
CA CYS A 631 -10.41 -17.63 24.85
C CYS A 631 -11.30 -17.83 23.61
N PRO A 632 -12.64 -17.89 23.74
CA PRO A 632 -13.56 -18.20 22.64
C PRO A 632 -13.79 -17.04 21.67
N VAL A 633 -13.09 -15.91 21.84
CA VAL A 633 -13.16 -14.72 20.99
C VAL A 633 -11.96 -14.61 20.05
N CYS A 634 -10.74 -14.77 20.57
CA CYS A 634 -9.53 -14.74 19.74
C CYS A 634 -9.02 -16.11 19.32
N GLY A 635 -9.45 -17.19 20.01
CA GLY A 635 -9.05 -18.56 19.70
C GLY A 635 -7.58 -18.89 19.98
N ILE A 636 -6.83 -17.99 20.64
CA ILE A 636 -5.38 -18.16 20.86
C ILE A 636 -4.92 -17.93 22.31
N ARG A 637 -5.51 -16.99 23.05
CA ARG A 637 -5.01 -16.57 24.38
C ARG A 637 -5.68 -17.34 25.51
N PRO A 638 -4.98 -17.58 26.64
CA PRO A 638 -5.57 -18.20 27.81
C PRO A 638 -6.63 -17.29 28.45
N ARG A 639 -7.61 -17.93 29.05
CA ARG A 639 -8.72 -17.35 29.80
C ARG A 639 -8.78 -18.04 31.15
N ASP A 640 -8.75 -17.24 32.21
CA ASP A 640 -8.85 -17.70 33.59
C ASP A 640 -10.23 -18.31 33.86
N GLU A 641 -10.27 -19.33 34.73
CA GLU A 641 -11.50 -19.98 35.17
C GLU A 641 -12.50 -18.96 35.77
N GLY A 642 -13.78 -19.05 35.39
CA GLY A 642 -14.82 -18.10 35.79
C GLY A 642 -14.86 -16.77 34.98
N LYS A 643 -13.92 -16.53 34.05
CA LYS A 643 -13.99 -15.41 33.10
C LYS A 643 -14.54 -15.87 31.75
N GLU A 644 -15.26 -15.01 31.04
CA GLU A 644 -15.78 -15.33 29.70
C GLU A 644 -14.74 -15.24 28.58
N ARG A 645 -13.69 -14.42 28.76
CA ARG A 645 -12.71 -14.07 27.73
C ARG A 645 -11.36 -13.66 28.33
N CYS A 646 -10.30 -13.63 27.50
CA CYS A 646 -8.99 -13.13 27.93
C CYS A 646 -9.00 -11.60 28.18
N LYS A 647 -8.02 -11.13 28.97
CA LYS A 647 -7.86 -9.70 29.34
C LYS A 647 -7.82 -8.76 28.12
N ILE A 648 -7.14 -9.16 27.04
CA ILE A 648 -7.04 -8.36 25.81
C ILE A 648 -8.41 -8.20 25.13
N CYS A 649 -9.17 -9.30 24.98
CA CYS A 649 -10.50 -9.24 24.37
C CYS A 649 -11.50 -8.48 25.26
N TYR A 650 -11.31 -8.50 26.57
CA TYR A 650 -12.07 -7.65 27.49
C TYR A 650 -11.78 -6.17 27.27
N LYS A 651 -10.51 -5.76 27.21
CA LYS A 651 -10.13 -4.36 26.95
C LYS A 651 -10.67 -3.84 25.61
N ARG A 652 -10.61 -4.64 24.53
CA ARG A 652 -11.15 -4.27 23.21
C ARG A 652 -12.65 -3.92 23.24
N ARG A 653 -13.41 -4.48 24.19
CA ARG A 653 -14.84 -4.18 24.34
C ARG A 653 -15.09 -2.79 24.97
N GLN A 654 -14.18 -2.29 25.82
CA GLN A 654 -14.42 -1.08 26.62
C GLN A 654 -14.26 0.24 25.83
N GLY A 655 -13.41 0.28 24.80
CA GLY A 655 -13.07 1.54 24.10
C GLY A 655 -14.22 2.24 23.39
N ARG A 656 -15.22 1.48 22.89
CA ARG A 656 -16.39 2.06 22.21
C ARG A 656 -17.27 2.87 23.14
N LEU A 657 -17.42 2.42 24.39
CA LEU A 657 -18.25 3.11 25.38
C LEU A 657 -17.63 4.46 25.77
N SER A 658 -16.31 4.52 25.97
CA SER A 658 -15.61 5.78 26.25
C SER A 658 -15.74 6.80 25.12
N LYS A 659 -15.66 6.35 23.85
CA LYS A 659 -15.84 7.24 22.68
C LYS A 659 -17.28 7.79 22.64
N TRP A 660 -18.27 6.93 22.86
CA TRP A 660 -19.68 7.34 22.92
C TRP A 660 -19.92 8.35 24.04
N LEU A 661 -19.38 8.12 25.25
CA LEU A 661 -19.51 9.07 26.36
C LEU A 661 -18.89 10.45 26.04
N SER A 662 -17.82 10.49 25.23
CA SER A 662 -17.20 11.76 24.78
C SER A 662 -17.97 12.47 23.66
N ASN A 663 -18.64 11.73 22.77
CA ASN A 663 -19.49 12.26 21.70
C ASN A 663 -20.64 11.28 21.43
N ARG A 664 -21.86 11.73 21.73
CA ARG A 664 -23.09 10.93 21.72
C ARG A 664 -23.95 11.11 20.46
N GLU A 665 -23.47 11.84 19.45
CA GLU A 665 -24.23 12.03 18.20
C GLU A 665 -24.47 10.73 17.42
N GLU A 666 -23.53 9.78 17.51
CA GLU A 666 -23.67 8.45 16.94
C GLU A 666 -24.14 7.45 17.99
N THR A 667 -25.01 6.52 17.62
CA THR A 667 -25.42 5.44 18.52
C THR A 667 -24.42 4.29 18.52
N ILE A 668 -24.23 3.69 19.70
CA ILE A 668 -23.52 2.41 19.82
C ILE A 668 -24.46 1.23 20.15
N TRP A 669 -25.75 1.50 20.34
CA TRP A 669 -26.73 0.57 20.88
C TRP A 669 -27.60 0.04 19.75
N ILE A 670 -27.61 -1.28 19.54
CA ILE A 670 -28.45 -1.92 18.52
C ILE A 670 -29.93 -1.62 18.79
N ASP A 671 -30.31 -1.53 20.07
CA ASP A 671 -31.66 -1.24 20.51
C ASP A 671 -32.14 0.18 20.15
N GLU A 672 -31.23 1.15 19.95
CA GLU A 672 -31.54 2.49 19.44
C GLU A 672 -31.75 2.53 17.93
N VAL A 673 -31.18 1.56 17.21
CA VAL A 673 -31.34 1.43 15.74
C VAL A 673 -32.58 0.62 15.38
N ALA A 674 -33.10 -0.18 16.33
CA ALA A 674 -34.27 -1.00 16.08
C ALA A 674 -35.49 -0.14 15.72
N ASP A 675 -36.24 -0.55 14.71
CA ASP A 675 -37.50 0.12 14.38
C ASP A 675 -38.60 -0.15 15.42
N LYS A 676 -39.79 0.41 15.19
CA LYS A 676 -40.96 0.22 16.06
C LYS A 676 -41.38 -1.25 16.24
N ASN A 677 -41.00 -2.13 15.32
CA ASN A 677 -41.26 -3.58 15.35
C ASN A 677 -40.11 -4.38 15.99
N ASN A 678 -39.11 -3.68 16.54
CA ASN A 678 -37.85 -4.22 17.07
C ASN A 678 -37.02 -4.99 16.01
N LYS A 679 -37.11 -4.60 14.74
CA LYS A 679 -36.30 -5.13 13.65
C LYS A 679 -35.16 -4.19 13.30
N ILE A 680 -34.04 -4.78 12.91
CA ILE A 680 -32.86 -4.09 12.37
C ILE A 680 -32.53 -4.68 11.01
N ALA A 681 -31.94 -3.87 10.13
CA ALA A 681 -31.40 -4.30 8.86
C ALA A 681 -29.89 -4.10 8.83
N LEU A 682 -29.17 -5.09 8.31
CA LEU A 682 -27.78 -4.99 7.86
C LEU A 682 -27.80 -4.76 6.36
N ILE A 683 -27.33 -3.59 5.94
CA ILE A 683 -27.07 -3.26 4.54
C ILE A 683 -25.58 -3.43 4.31
N SER A 684 -25.20 -4.30 3.38
CA SER A 684 -23.83 -4.39 2.87
C SER A 684 -23.80 -3.97 1.40
N LEU A 685 -22.92 -3.03 1.08
CA LEU A 685 -22.63 -2.57 -0.27
C LEU A 685 -21.25 -3.08 -0.66
N ASN A 686 -21.09 -3.65 -1.84
CA ASN A 686 -19.83 -4.26 -2.27
C ASN A 686 -19.48 -3.90 -3.73
N PHE A 687 -18.28 -3.33 -3.95
CA PHE A 687 -17.72 -3.17 -5.29
C PHE A 687 -16.79 -4.34 -5.64
N TYR A 688 -16.81 -4.74 -6.92
CA TYR A 688 -15.80 -5.64 -7.47
C TYR A 688 -14.84 -4.87 -8.37
N LEU A 689 -13.67 -4.55 -7.81
CA LEU A 689 -12.66 -3.75 -8.50
C LEU A 689 -11.56 -4.59 -9.15
N ASP A 690 -11.56 -5.91 -9.04
CA ASP A 690 -10.48 -6.79 -9.51
C ASP A 690 -10.09 -6.52 -10.98
N LYS A 691 -11.09 -6.39 -11.86
CA LYS A 691 -10.89 -6.09 -13.29
C LYS A 691 -10.56 -4.63 -13.61
N TRP A 692 -10.81 -3.73 -12.66
CA TRP A 692 -10.38 -2.33 -12.74
C TRP A 692 -8.93 -2.20 -12.30
N LEU A 693 -8.59 -2.81 -11.16
CA LEU A 693 -7.26 -2.81 -10.58
C LEU A 693 -6.25 -3.62 -11.40
N ASP A 694 -6.69 -4.66 -12.12
CA ASP A 694 -5.84 -5.36 -13.09
C ASP A 694 -5.70 -4.69 -14.47
N GLY A 695 -6.38 -3.56 -14.64
CA GLY A 695 -6.34 -2.74 -15.85
C GLY A 695 -7.16 -3.28 -17.02
N THR A 696 -7.87 -4.40 -16.87
CA THR A 696 -8.74 -4.95 -17.92
C THR A 696 -9.84 -3.94 -18.31
N MET A 697 -10.53 -3.35 -17.33
CA MET A 697 -11.59 -2.36 -17.56
C MET A 697 -11.06 -1.00 -17.95
N VAL A 698 -9.88 -0.60 -17.44
CA VAL A 698 -9.19 0.63 -17.87
C VAL A 698 -8.88 0.57 -19.38
N GLY A 699 -8.48 -0.60 -19.87
CA GLY A 699 -8.29 -0.87 -21.30
C GLY A 699 -9.56 -0.84 -22.15
N THR A 700 -10.74 -0.56 -21.59
CA THR A 700 -11.98 -0.30 -22.34
C THR A 700 -12.26 1.19 -22.55
N ILE A 701 -11.45 2.07 -21.94
CA ILE A 701 -11.58 3.52 -22.03
C ILE A 701 -10.56 4.02 -23.03
N TYR A 702 -11.00 4.78 -24.03
CA TYR A 702 -10.07 5.34 -25.03
C TYR A 702 -9.26 6.47 -24.42
N SER A 703 -7.96 6.55 -24.70
CA SER A 703 -7.12 7.73 -24.41
C SER A 703 -7.16 8.75 -25.55
N GLN A 704 -7.35 8.28 -26.78
CA GLN A 704 -7.60 9.09 -27.97
C GLN A 704 -8.60 8.37 -28.88
N THR A 705 -9.40 9.11 -29.63
CA THR A 705 -10.26 8.52 -30.68
C THR A 705 -9.49 8.31 -31.97
N PHE A 706 -9.98 7.43 -32.84
CA PHE A 706 -9.38 7.25 -34.16
C PHE A 706 -9.48 8.52 -35.03
N GLU A 707 -10.56 9.28 -34.85
CA GLU A 707 -10.78 10.58 -35.46
C GLU A 707 -9.75 11.61 -34.99
N ASP A 708 -9.44 11.66 -33.69
CA ASP A 708 -8.41 12.56 -33.16
C ASP A 708 -7.03 12.21 -33.71
N TRP A 709 -6.70 10.92 -33.78
CA TRP A 709 -5.44 10.44 -34.35
C TRP A 709 -5.27 10.85 -35.80
N LEU A 710 -6.25 10.55 -36.66
CA LEU A 710 -6.22 10.89 -38.09
C LEU A 710 -6.17 12.40 -38.33
N ASN A 711 -6.84 13.19 -37.48
CA ASN A 711 -6.86 14.64 -37.61
C ASN A 711 -5.61 15.35 -37.05
N SER A 712 -4.71 14.61 -36.40
CA SER A 712 -3.48 15.15 -35.85
C SER A 712 -2.55 15.72 -36.92
N LYS A 713 -1.74 16.72 -36.54
CA LYS A 713 -0.77 17.36 -37.47
C LYS A 713 0.22 16.34 -38.05
N LYS A 714 0.70 15.41 -37.22
CA LYS A 714 1.67 14.38 -37.64
C LYS A 714 1.02 13.35 -38.58
N ALA A 715 -0.21 12.91 -38.29
CA ALA A 715 -0.95 12.01 -39.19
C ALA A 715 -1.24 12.69 -40.54
N LYS A 716 -1.78 13.92 -40.56
CA LYS A 716 -2.02 14.67 -41.79
C LYS A 716 -0.76 14.78 -42.65
N LYS A 717 0.35 15.23 -42.05
CA LYS A 717 1.65 15.31 -42.74
C LYS A 717 2.13 13.97 -43.30
N PHE A 718 1.88 12.87 -42.57
CA PHE A 718 2.25 11.52 -43.01
C PHE A 718 1.41 11.06 -44.21
N PHE A 719 0.08 11.24 -44.16
CA PHE A 719 -0.84 10.80 -45.21
C PHE A 719 -0.85 11.72 -46.45
N GLU A 720 -0.47 12.99 -46.32
CA GLU A 720 -0.28 13.91 -47.46
C GLU A 720 1.01 13.60 -48.26
N ASN A 721 1.96 12.88 -47.65
CA ASN A 721 3.22 12.52 -48.32
C ASN A 721 3.02 11.35 -49.31
N LYS A 722 3.07 11.66 -50.61
CA LYS A 722 2.90 10.68 -51.70
C LYS A 722 3.86 9.48 -51.61
N GLN A 723 5.09 9.65 -51.13
CA GLN A 723 6.04 8.54 -50.99
C GLN A 723 5.58 7.56 -49.90
N ASN A 724 5.10 8.07 -48.77
CA ASN A 724 4.56 7.24 -47.69
C ASN A 724 3.33 6.46 -48.17
N ILE A 725 2.43 7.11 -48.90
CA ILE A 725 1.24 6.46 -49.48
C ILE A 725 1.62 5.38 -50.49
N GLN A 726 2.61 5.64 -51.35
CA GLN A 726 3.07 4.64 -52.31
C GLN A 726 3.70 3.42 -51.60
N LYS A 727 4.50 3.64 -50.55
CA LYS A 727 5.06 2.57 -49.73
C LYS A 727 3.97 1.73 -49.06
N LEU A 728 2.92 2.36 -48.52
CA LEU A 728 1.77 1.66 -47.96
C LEU A 728 1.02 0.82 -49.00
N ARG A 729 0.79 1.36 -50.21
CA ARG A 729 0.16 0.63 -51.31
C ARG A 729 0.98 -0.58 -51.75
N ASN A 730 2.30 -0.44 -51.83
CA ASN A 730 3.21 -1.54 -52.16
C ASN A 730 3.15 -2.66 -51.10
N LYS A 731 2.84 -2.32 -49.84
CA LYS A 731 2.62 -3.25 -48.74
C LYS A 731 1.17 -3.77 -48.65
N GLY A 732 0.31 -3.46 -49.61
CA GLY A 732 -1.09 -3.92 -49.67
C GLY A 732 -2.07 -3.14 -48.77
N VAL A 733 -1.67 -2.01 -48.19
CA VAL A 733 -2.53 -1.19 -47.33
C VAL A 733 -3.37 -0.23 -48.17
N ASN A 734 -4.67 -0.50 -48.31
CA ASN A 734 -5.63 0.41 -48.94
C ASN A 734 -6.29 1.31 -47.90
N ILE A 735 -5.96 2.61 -47.95
CA ILE A 735 -6.39 3.62 -46.98
C ILE A 735 -7.85 4.05 -47.20
N GLU A 736 -8.35 4.01 -48.44
CA GLU A 736 -9.68 4.54 -48.81
C GLU A 736 -10.84 3.57 -48.50
N LYS A 737 -10.55 2.27 -48.31
CA LYS A 737 -11.56 1.21 -48.13
C LYS A 737 -11.68 0.68 -46.70
N LYS A 738 -10.91 1.18 -45.74
CA LYS A 738 -10.89 0.69 -44.35
C LYS A 738 -11.53 1.70 -43.41
N ASN A 739 -12.24 1.22 -42.40
CA ASN A 739 -12.59 2.07 -41.25
C ASN A 739 -11.31 2.43 -40.46
N ASN A 740 -11.38 3.46 -39.63
CA ASN A 740 -10.20 4.04 -38.98
C ASN A 740 -9.49 3.06 -38.02
N MET A 741 -10.27 2.18 -37.38
CA MET A 741 -9.75 1.11 -36.53
C MET A 741 -8.97 0.06 -37.32
N ASN A 742 -9.53 -0.45 -38.42
CA ASN A 742 -8.84 -1.41 -39.29
C ASN A 742 -7.62 -0.78 -39.97
N LEU A 743 -7.70 0.50 -40.33
CA LEU A 743 -6.57 1.24 -40.90
C LEU A 743 -5.40 1.29 -39.90
N SER A 744 -5.62 1.78 -38.67
CA SER A 744 -4.55 1.87 -37.66
C SER A 744 -3.91 0.51 -37.38
N LYS A 745 -4.70 -0.55 -37.17
CA LYS A 745 -4.19 -1.91 -36.94
C LYS A 745 -3.29 -2.40 -38.07
N GLU A 746 -3.68 -2.14 -39.31
CA GLU A 746 -2.93 -2.55 -40.50
C GLU A 746 -1.64 -1.75 -40.68
N LEU A 747 -1.62 -0.47 -40.28
CA LEU A 747 -0.38 0.29 -40.22
C LEU A 747 0.58 -0.30 -39.18
N LEU A 748 0.07 -0.71 -38.01
CA LEU A 748 0.89 -1.29 -36.93
C LEU A 748 1.54 -2.64 -37.31
N LYS A 749 1.00 -3.40 -38.27
CA LYS A 749 1.67 -4.59 -38.85
C LYS A 749 3.05 -4.26 -39.39
N THR A 750 3.21 -3.07 -40.01
CA THR A 750 4.50 -2.58 -40.50
C THR A 750 5.55 -2.44 -39.39
N ILE A 751 5.13 -2.23 -38.14
CA ILE A 751 6.00 -2.05 -36.96
C ILE A 751 6.24 -3.39 -36.24
N THR A 752 5.25 -4.29 -36.27
CA THR A 752 5.23 -5.52 -35.45
C THR A 752 5.70 -6.75 -36.22
N ASP A 753 5.36 -6.86 -37.50
CA ASP A 753 5.58 -8.07 -38.31
C ASP A 753 6.86 -7.98 -39.18
N GLU A 754 7.36 -6.77 -39.43
CA GLU A 754 8.53 -6.52 -40.29
C GLU A 754 9.80 -6.20 -39.49
N ASP A 755 10.99 -6.43 -40.06
CA ASP A 755 12.26 -6.02 -39.45
C ASP A 755 12.33 -4.50 -39.28
N ILE A 756 12.40 -4.02 -38.03
CA ILE A 756 12.39 -2.60 -37.69
C ILE A 756 13.56 -1.81 -38.29
N LYS A 757 14.65 -2.49 -38.68
CA LYS A 757 15.83 -1.87 -39.32
C LYS A 757 15.59 -1.55 -40.79
N GLU A 758 14.68 -2.26 -41.45
CA GLU A 758 14.29 -1.98 -42.83
C GLU A 758 13.37 -0.76 -42.91
N ASP A 759 13.74 0.20 -43.77
CA ASP A 759 13.00 1.45 -43.99
C ASP A 759 12.69 2.20 -42.67
N ALA A 760 13.67 2.24 -41.76
CA ALA A 760 13.55 2.82 -40.42
C ALA A 760 12.99 4.26 -40.43
N GLY A 761 13.24 5.04 -41.48
CA GLY A 761 12.73 6.40 -41.61
C GLY A 761 11.23 6.45 -41.87
N PHE A 762 10.73 5.56 -42.72
CA PHE A 762 9.29 5.40 -42.93
C PHE A 762 8.61 4.90 -41.65
N LYS A 763 9.18 3.90 -40.98
CA LYS A 763 8.63 3.35 -39.72
C LYS A 763 8.64 4.38 -38.59
N SER A 764 9.70 5.18 -38.47
CA SER A 764 9.78 6.31 -37.55
C SER A 764 8.67 7.34 -37.81
N ASN A 765 8.48 7.74 -39.06
CA ASN A 765 7.42 8.66 -39.46
C ASN A 765 6.02 8.09 -39.19
N LEU A 766 5.82 6.79 -39.37
CA LEU A 766 4.57 6.09 -39.09
C LEU A 766 4.28 6.03 -37.58
N ILE A 767 5.25 5.62 -36.77
CA ILE A 767 5.16 5.61 -35.30
C ILE A 767 4.77 7.01 -34.80
N ASN A 768 5.40 8.05 -35.33
CA ASN A 768 5.12 9.43 -34.97
C ASN A 768 3.68 9.88 -35.21
N THR A 769 2.93 9.23 -36.11
CA THR A 769 1.51 9.58 -36.30
C THR A 769 0.69 9.31 -35.03
N PHE A 770 1.05 8.28 -34.25
CA PHE A 770 0.31 7.86 -33.08
C PHE A 770 0.57 8.74 -31.85
N PHE A 771 1.72 9.40 -31.75
CA PHE A 771 2.14 10.16 -30.56
C PHE A 771 2.08 11.68 -30.76
N GLU A 772 1.60 12.43 -29.76
CA GLU A 772 1.61 13.90 -29.81
C GLU A 772 2.88 14.48 -29.14
N ASP A 773 3.15 14.08 -27.90
CA ASP A 773 4.15 14.72 -27.03
C ASP A 773 5.58 14.20 -27.23
N ILE A 774 5.74 13.07 -27.92
CA ILE A 774 7.04 12.46 -28.24
C ILE A 774 7.19 12.24 -29.73
N SER A 775 8.44 12.22 -30.21
CA SER A 775 8.77 11.92 -31.60
C SER A 775 9.95 10.98 -31.67
N SER A 776 9.80 9.93 -32.46
CA SER A 776 10.87 9.16 -33.03
C SER A 776 11.65 9.97 -34.06
N SER A 777 12.95 10.21 -33.85
CA SER A 777 13.81 10.94 -34.80
C SER A 777 14.88 10.01 -35.40
N GLN A 778 15.17 10.19 -36.69
CA GLN A 778 16.38 9.66 -37.32
C GLN A 778 17.48 10.71 -37.23
N ASP A 779 18.11 10.86 -36.07
CA ASP A 779 19.31 11.68 -35.98
C ASP A 779 20.54 10.78 -36.20
N HIS A 780 21.04 10.75 -37.43
CA HIS A 780 22.17 9.90 -37.84
C HIS A 780 23.48 10.23 -37.12
N SER A 781 23.53 11.33 -36.37
CA SER A 781 24.73 11.88 -35.74
C SER A 781 25.10 11.25 -34.39
N SER A 782 24.20 10.49 -33.74
CA SER A 782 24.46 9.96 -32.38
C SER A 782 23.93 8.55 -32.08
N ASP A 783 23.01 7.98 -32.88
CA ASP A 783 22.44 6.66 -32.56
C ASP A 783 21.82 5.93 -33.77
N GLY A 784 22.53 4.95 -34.33
CA GLY A 784 22.06 4.19 -35.51
C GLY A 784 20.82 3.31 -35.27
N ASN A 785 20.43 3.06 -34.01
CA ASN A 785 19.37 2.11 -33.60
C ASN A 785 18.20 2.78 -32.84
N TYR A 786 17.92 4.06 -33.06
CA TYR A 786 16.88 4.80 -32.31
C TYR A 786 15.48 4.16 -32.40
N VAL A 787 15.02 3.79 -33.61
CA VAL A 787 13.66 3.21 -33.81
C VAL A 787 13.55 1.85 -33.12
N GLU A 788 14.63 1.06 -33.15
CA GLU A 788 14.74 -0.22 -32.44
C GLU A 788 14.62 0.00 -30.92
N ARG A 789 15.28 1.02 -30.35
CA ARG A 789 15.14 1.38 -28.93
C ARG A 789 13.71 1.79 -28.59
N PHE A 790 13.07 2.61 -29.43
CA PHE A 790 11.68 3.05 -29.21
C PHE A 790 10.72 1.86 -29.20
N VAL A 791 10.86 0.95 -30.17
CA VAL A 791 10.05 -0.28 -30.24
C VAL A 791 10.33 -1.21 -29.06
N ASN A 792 11.58 -1.34 -28.61
CA ASN A 792 11.91 -2.13 -27.42
C ASN A 792 11.23 -1.57 -26.16
N ASN A 793 11.17 -0.25 -25.99
CA ASN A 793 10.41 0.36 -24.89
C ASN A 793 8.91 0.02 -24.98
N LEU A 794 8.32 0.00 -26.18
CA LEU A 794 6.92 -0.41 -26.37
C LEU A 794 6.71 -1.89 -26.04
N LYS A 795 7.66 -2.76 -26.42
CA LYS A 795 7.64 -4.19 -26.05
C LYS A 795 7.66 -4.37 -24.53
N GLU A 796 8.47 -3.60 -23.82
CA GLU A 796 8.51 -3.65 -22.36
C GLU A 796 7.19 -3.22 -21.73
N ARG A 797 6.57 -2.13 -22.21
CA ARG A 797 5.27 -1.65 -21.70
C ARG A 797 4.13 -2.63 -21.95
N LEU A 798 4.24 -3.47 -22.98
CA LEU A 798 3.24 -4.49 -23.29
C LEU A 798 3.40 -5.76 -22.47
N LYS A 799 4.54 -6.02 -21.81
CA LYS A 799 4.70 -7.26 -21.06
C LYS A 799 3.64 -7.37 -19.94
N PRO A 800 3.07 -8.58 -19.73
CA PRO A 800 3.42 -9.86 -20.35
C PRO A 800 2.74 -10.13 -21.72
N GLU A 801 1.91 -9.21 -22.23
CA GLU A 801 1.19 -9.40 -23.49
C GLU A 801 2.15 -9.43 -24.71
N PRO A 802 1.85 -10.26 -25.74
CA PRO A 802 2.71 -10.38 -26.92
C PRO A 802 2.71 -9.09 -27.75
N PHE A 803 3.88 -8.76 -28.32
CA PHE A 803 4.06 -7.62 -29.21
C PHE A 803 3.44 -7.89 -30.60
N ASN A 804 2.15 -7.61 -30.74
CA ASN A 804 1.38 -7.79 -31.97
C ASN A 804 0.53 -6.54 -32.29
N PRO A 805 -0.06 -6.43 -33.50
CA PRO A 805 -0.82 -5.24 -33.89
C PRO A 805 -1.98 -4.89 -32.94
N SER A 806 -2.76 -5.87 -32.47
CA SER A 806 -3.93 -5.63 -31.61
C SER A 806 -3.54 -5.08 -30.23
N ASN A 807 -2.51 -5.68 -29.61
CA ASN A 807 -2.02 -5.25 -28.30
C ASN A 807 -1.34 -3.88 -28.38
N LEU A 808 -0.56 -3.64 -29.44
CA LEU A 808 0.03 -2.33 -29.67
C LEU A 808 -1.06 -1.27 -29.95
N GLN A 809 -2.08 -1.60 -30.73
CA GLN A 809 -3.20 -0.69 -30.97
C GLN A 809 -3.91 -0.32 -29.67
N LYS A 810 -4.16 -1.31 -28.80
CA LYS A 810 -4.71 -1.07 -27.47
C LYS A 810 -3.85 -0.08 -26.67
N LEU A 811 -2.55 -0.35 -26.51
CA LEU A 811 -1.63 0.54 -25.78
C LEU A 811 -1.66 1.99 -26.31
N LEU A 812 -1.84 2.16 -27.61
CA LEU A 812 -1.85 3.48 -28.26
C LEU A 812 -3.19 4.21 -28.13
N PHE A 813 -4.32 3.50 -28.07
CA PHE A 813 -5.66 4.11 -28.13
C PHE A 813 -6.44 4.02 -26.82
N THR A 814 -6.01 3.26 -25.82
CA THR A 814 -6.70 3.13 -24.53
C THR A 814 -5.94 3.82 -23.40
N GLN A 815 -6.62 4.05 -22.28
CA GLN A 815 -5.97 4.46 -21.03
C GLN A 815 -5.11 3.32 -20.48
N ASN A 816 -4.10 3.69 -19.69
CA ASN A 816 -3.23 2.75 -19.01
C ASN A 816 -3.58 2.69 -17.51
N PRO A 817 -3.43 1.52 -16.87
CA PRO A 817 -3.68 1.34 -15.43
C PRO A 817 -2.50 1.86 -14.60
N SER A 818 -2.19 3.15 -14.73
CA SER A 818 -1.10 3.77 -13.98
C SER A 818 -1.38 3.78 -12.47
N PRO A 819 -0.36 3.90 -11.62
CA PRO A 819 -0.52 3.92 -10.16
C PRO A 819 -1.45 5.01 -9.68
N ALA A 820 -1.27 6.22 -10.20
CA ALA A 820 -2.15 7.35 -9.93
C ALA A 820 -3.61 6.96 -10.25
N ARG A 821 -3.86 6.40 -11.44
CA ARG A 821 -5.22 6.02 -11.85
C ARG A 821 -5.79 4.88 -11.02
N LEU A 822 -5.00 3.86 -10.71
CA LEU A 822 -5.43 2.73 -9.87
C LEU A 822 -5.75 3.19 -8.44
N TYR A 823 -4.91 4.06 -7.89
CA TYR A 823 -5.13 4.67 -6.59
C TYR A 823 -6.41 5.54 -6.59
N ARG A 824 -6.66 6.31 -7.64
CA ARG A 824 -7.91 7.07 -7.77
C ARG A 824 -9.14 6.19 -7.90
N ILE A 825 -9.09 5.11 -8.68
CA ILE A 825 -10.20 4.14 -8.76
C ILE A 825 -10.58 3.66 -7.34
N TRP A 826 -9.58 3.39 -6.51
CA TRP A 826 -9.75 3.01 -5.12
C TRP A 826 -10.32 4.15 -4.25
N GLN A 827 -9.76 5.37 -4.34
CA GLN A 827 -10.25 6.52 -3.59
C GLN A 827 -11.71 6.85 -3.91
N GLU A 828 -12.09 6.84 -5.18
CA GLU A 828 -13.43 7.22 -5.65
C GLU A 828 -14.52 6.31 -5.09
N THR A 829 -14.24 5.01 -4.96
CA THR A 829 -15.18 4.09 -4.31
C THR A 829 -15.29 4.31 -2.81
N THR A 830 -14.21 4.76 -2.16
CA THR A 830 -14.23 5.15 -0.74
C THR A 830 -15.04 6.42 -0.55
N GLU A 831 -14.80 7.44 -1.38
CA GLU A 831 -15.54 8.70 -1.37
C GLU A 831 -17.02 8.50 -1.68
N PHE A 832 -17.36 7.54 -2.57
CA PHE A 832 -18.75 7.14 -2.80
C PHE A 832 -19.40 6.63 -1.51
N PHE A 833 -18.72 5.79 -0.73
CA PHE A 833 -19.26 5.32 0.55
C PHE A 833 -19.34 6.43 1.61
N ASP A 834 -18.38 7.36 1.63
CA ASP A 834 -18.47 8.57 2.48
C ASP A 834 -19.68 9.42 2.12
N LEU A 835 -19.93 9.61 0.81
CA LEU A 835 -21.10 10.29 0.29
C LEU A 835 -22.38 9.55 0.70
N VAL A 836 -22.45 8.23 0.58
CA VAL A 836 -23.61 7.44 1.02
C VAL A 836 -23.89 7.66 2.50
N VAL A 837 -22.90 7.54 3.38
CA VAL A 837 -23.11 7.75 4.83
C VAL A 837 -23.56 9.17 5.13
N SER A 838 -22.93 10.17 4.50
CA SER A 838 -23.29 11.59 4.63
C SER A 838 -24.72 11.85 4.17
N GLU A 839 -25.11 11.36 3.00
CA GLU A 839 -26.43 11.57 2.42
C GLU A 839 -27.53 10.82 3.18
N VAL A 840 -27.23 9.63 3.74
CA VAL A 840 -28.15 8.96 4.66
C VAL A 840 -28.42 9.83 5.89
N LYS A 841 -27.37 10.41 6.49
CA LYS A 841 -27.50 11.34 7.62
C LYS A 841 -28.28 12.60 7.22
N ASN A 842 -27.99 13.19 6.06
CA ASN A 842 -28.55 14.48 5.64
C ASN A 842 -29.97 14.39 5.07
N LYS A 843 -30.31 13.33 4.34
CA LYS A 843 -31.61 13.20 3.64
C LYS A 843 -32.59 12.30 4.37
N ILE A 844 -32.13 11.20 4.95
CA ILE A 844 -33.01 10.21 5.60
C ILE A 844 -33.15 10.52 7.09
N TYR A 845 -32.06 10.91 7.74
CA TYR A 845 -32.03 11.27 9.16
C TYR A 845 -31.78 12.76 9.40
N SER A 846 -32.28 13.62 8.50
CA SER A 846 -32.29 15.08 8.68
C SER A 846 -32.90 15.48 10.02
N ASN A 847 -33.95 14.76 10.42
CA ASN A 847 -34.48 14.77 11.78
C ASN A 847 -33.87 13.62 12.57
N LYS A 848 -32.90 13.94 13.42
CA LYS A 848 -32.24 12.99 14.33
C LYS A 848 -33.25 12.33 15.27
N TRP A 849 -32.96 11.10 15.69
CA TRP A 849 -33.74 10.40 16.72
C TRP A 849 -33.36 10.94 18.10
N LYS A 850 -34.24 10.73 19.08
CA LYS A 850 -34.10 11.30 20.43
C LYS A 850 -33.87 10.21 21.46
N ARG A 851 -32.96 10.48 22.38
CA ARG A 851 -32.80 9.74 23.65
C ARG A 851 -33.04 10.69 24.81
N ILE A 852 -33.39 10.13 25.97
CA ILE A 852 -33.67 10.89 27.18
C ILE A 852 -32.56 10.62 28.20
N LYS A 853 -31.93 11.70 28.64
CA LYS A 853 -31.09 11.74 29.83
C LYS A 853 -31.95 12.09 31.04
N PHE A 854 -31.85 11.34 32.12
CA PHE A 854 -32.53 11.66 33.37
C PHE A 854 -31.63 11.38 34.58
N PHE A 855 -31.93 12.02 35.69
CA PHE A 855 -31.16 11.89 36.92
C PHE A 855 -32.01 11.29 38.03
N VAL A 856 -31.40 10.45 38.85
CA VAL A 856 -31.95 9.91 40.08
C VAL A 856 -31.00 10.26 41.21
N ASN A 857 -31.51 10.76 42.34
CA ASN A 857 -30.67 11.01 43.51
C ASN A 857 -29.96 9.72 43.94
N TYR A 858 -28.64 9.69 43.79
CA TYR A 858 -27.87 8.45 43.95
C TYR A 858 -27.87 7.92 45.38
N THR A 859 -27.89 8.82 46.37
CA THR A 859 -27.98 8.45 47.79
C THR A 859 -29.35 7.82 48.09
N ASP A 860 -30.43 8.40 47.56
CA ASP A 860 -31.78 7.84 47.67
C ASP A 860 -31.88 6.47 46.99
N LEU A 861 -31.36 6.35 45.75
CA LEU A 861 -31.32 5.09 45.00
C LEU A 861 -30.61 4.00 45.79
N LYS A 862 -29.40 4.27 46.31
CA LYS A 862 -28.64 3.30 47.12
C LYS A 862 -29.39 2.88 48.38
N SER A 863 -30.12 3.79 49.03
CA SER A 863 -30.91 3.48 50.23
C SER A 863 -32.10 2.55 49.96
N LYS A 864 -32.55 2.47 48.71
CA LYS A 864 -33.72 1.70 48.26
C LYS A 864 -33.36 0.39 47.55
N LEU A 865 -32.07 0.04 47.47
CA LEU A 865 -31.62 -1.26 47.00
C LEU A 865 -31.95 -2.36 48.03
N LYS A 866 -32.22 -3.58 47.56
CA LYS A 866 -32.34 -4.76 48.42
C LYS A 866 -30.99 -5.05 49.10
N GLN A 867 -31.06 -5.65 50.29
CA GLN A 867 -29.88 -5.95 51.09
C GLN A 867 -28.92 -6.88 50.32
N GLY A 868 -27.66 -6.47 50.20
CA GLY A 868 -26.62 -7.22 49.48
C GLY A 868 -26.58 -6.99 47.97
N MET A 869 -27.53 -6.22 47.41
CA MET A 869 -27.55 -5.85 45.99
C MET A 869 -26.87 -4.51 45.77
N GLY A 870 -26.20 -4.36 44.62
CA GLY A 870 -25.51 -3.15 44.21
C GLY A 870 -26.00 -2.66 42.84
N ILE A 871 -25.75 -1.38 42.57
CA ILE A 871 -25.84 -0.82 41.23
C ILE A 871 -24.43 -0.49 40.73
N GLU A 872 -24.12 -0.93 39.52
CA GLU A 872 -22.83 -0.72 38.87
C GLU A 872 -22.91 0.48 37.92
N GLU A 873 -21.84 1.25 37.87
CA GLU A 873 -21.65 2.31 36.88
C GLU A 873 -21.38 1.69 35.50
N LYS A 874 -21.61 2.47 34.45
CA LYS A 874 -21.36 2.08 33.05
C LYS A 874 -22.07 0.80 32.62
N THR A 875 -23.29 0.60 33.13
CA THR A 875 -24.02 -0.66 33.02
C THR A 875 -25.46 -0.45 32.52
N PRO A 876 -25.93 -1.24 31.54
CA PRO A 876 -27.33 -1.28 31.13
C PRO A 876 -28.27 -1.88 32.17
N TYR A 877 -29.43 -1.27 32.36
CA TYR A 877 -30.50 -1.70 33.25
C TYR A 877 -31.86 -1.61 32.54
N LEU A 878 -32.83 -2.38 33.02
CA LEU A 878 -34.22 -2.29 32.67
C LEU A 878 -34.98 -1.60 33.80
N VAL A 879 -35.69 -0.53 33.48
CA VAL A 879 -36.62 0.17 34.38
C VAL A 879 -38.05 -0.19 33.98
N GLN A 880 -38.91 -0.58 34.93
CA GLN A 880 -40.33 -0.78 34.66
C GLN A 880 -41.13 0.40 35.20
N ILE A 881 -41.82 1.11 34.30
CA ILE A 881 -42.69 2.23 34.65
C ILE A 881 -44.14 1.81 34.47
N ASP A 882 -44.97 2.06 35.47
CA ASP A 882 -46.40 1.77 35.42
C ASP A 882 -47.06 2.56 34.26
N ASP A 883 -48.07 1.96 33.63
CA ASP A 883 -48.84 2.52 32.49
C ASP A 883 -48.07 2.84 31.17
N LEU A 884 -46.74 2.74 31.17
CA LEU A 884 -45.93 2.81 29.94
C LEU A 884 -46.14 1.53 29.11
N LYS A 885 -46.34 1.65 27.80
CA LYS A 885 -46.53 0.50 26.89
C LYS A 885 -45.51 0.54 25.76
N PRO A 886 -44.58 -0.43 25.65
CA PRO A 886 -44.28 -1.50 26.63
C PRO A 886 -43.76 -0.95 27.98
N GLN A 887 -43.94 -1.67 29.08
CA GLN A 887 -43.63 -1.18 30.45
C GLN A 887 -42.14 -1.12 30.77
N LYS A 888 -41.32 -1.98 30.14
CA LYS A 888 -39.89 -2.07 30.38
C LYS A 888 -39.15 -1.12 29.44
N LEU A 889 -38.30 -0.26 30.01
CA LEU A 889 -37.46 0.71 29.34
C LEU A 889 -35.98 0.40 29.63
N LEU A 890 -35.19 0.22 28.59
CA LEU A 890 -33.75 -0.02 28.64
C LEU A 890 -33.01 1.30 28.80
N VAL A 891 -32.24 1.38 29.88
CA VAL A 891 -31.46 2.56 30.28
C VAL A 891 -30.02 2.18 30.54
N PHE A 892 -29.11 3.12 30.41
CA PHE A 892 -27.69 2.99 30.73
C PHE A 892 -27.38 3.90 31.91
N HIS A 893 -26.87 3.32 33.00
CA HIS A 893 -26.35 4.07 34.13
C HIS A 893 -24.91 4.47 33.82
N ASP A 894 -24.62 5.77 33.75
CA ASP A 894 -23.25 6.26 33.52
C ASP A 894 -22.49 6.33 34.86
N GLU A 895 -22.71 7.40 35.63
CA GLU A 895 -22.16 7.59 36.96
C GLU A 895 -23.11 8.41 37.85
N ASN A 896 -22.98 8.26 39.18
CA ASN A 896 -23.66 9.11 40.17
C ASN A 896 -25.19 9.27 40.00
N GLY A 897 -25.90 8.23 39.51
CA GLY A 897 -27.35 8.29 39.31
C GLY A 897 -27.79 8.96 38.01
N GLU A 898 -26.87 9.19 37.08
CA GLU A 898 -27.14 9.66 35.73
C GLU A 898 -27.52 8.49 34.80
N PHE A 899 -28.68 8.59 34.15
CA PHE A 899 -29.19 7.55 33.25
C PHE A 899 -29.51 8.10 31.87
N TYR A 900 -29.34 7.24 30.87
CA TYR A 900 -29.67 7.49 29.47
C TYR A 900 -30.57 6.39 28.94
N THR A 901 -31.65 6.71 28.23
CA THR A 901 -32.35 5.70 27.43
C THR A 901 -31.43 5.22 26.31
N ILE A 902 -31.33 3.91 26.12
CA ILE A 902 -30.48 3.30 25.08
C ILE A 902 -31.30 2.37 24.17
N GLU A 903 -32.55 2.74 23.91
CA GLU A 903 -33.40 2.09 22.93
C GLU A 903 -34.27 3.08 22.15
N SER A 904 -34.79 2.64 21.01
CA SER A 904 -35.70 3.39 20.15
C SER A 904 -36.98 3.78 20.91
N LEU A 905 -37.24 5.07 21.09
CA LEU A 905 -38.38 5.52 21.89
C LEU A 905 -39.72 5.49 21.14
N GLY A 906 -39.72 5.48 19.81
CA GLY A 906 -40.92 5.60 18.96
C GLY A 906 -42.01 4.53 19.16
N LYS A 907 -41.69 3.41 19.82
CA LYS A 907 -42.63 2.31 20.13
C LYS A 907 -43.39 2.50 21.44
N PHE A 908 -42.99 3.44 22.29
CA PHE A 908 -43.58 3.64 23.61
C PHE A 908 -44.83 4.52 23.56
N LYS A 909 -45.80 4.21 24.42
CA LYS A 909 -47.04 4.96 24.60
C LYS A 909 -47.31 5.14 26.08
N PHE A 910 -47.73 6.33 26.47
CA PHE A 910 -48.10 6.67 27.84
C PHE A 910 -49.20 7.72 27.79
N ASN A 911 -50.36 7.42 28.38
CA ASN A 911 -51.58 8.21 28.21
C ASN A 911 -51.89 8.43 26.71
N ASN A 912 -52.00 9.69 26.28
CA ASN A 912 -52.22 10.08 24.88
C ASN A 912 -50.92 10.38 24.11
N ASN A 913 -49.75 10.31 24.77
CA ASN A 913 -48.47 10.58 24.15
C ASN A 913 -47.86 9.31 23.54
N ILE A 914 -47.02 9.51 22.52
CA ILE A 914 -46.28 8.45 21.81
C ILE A 914 -44.81 8.87 21.72
N GLY A 915 -43.90 7.91 21.66
CA GLY A 915 -42.49 8.18 21.37
C GLY A 915 -41.75 8.79 22.55
N GLU A 916 -40.86 9.74 22.26
CA GLU A 916 -40.06 10.44 23.26
C GLU A 916 -40.92 11.18 24.30
N GLU A 917 -42.04 11.79 23.91
CA GLU A 917 -42.91 12.52 24.84
C GLU A 917 -43.65 11.56 25.78
N ALA A 918 -43.98 10.35 25.32
CA ALA A 918 -44.53 9.31 26.18
C ALA A 918 -43.55 8.92 27.27
N VAL A 919 -42.30 8.65 26.88
CA VAL A 919 -41.25 8.21 27.82
C VAL A 919 -40.87 9.35 28.77
N LYS A 920 -40.80 10.59 28.28
CA LYS A 920 -40.52 11.77 29.09
C LYS A 920 -41.58 12.00 30.17
N GLU A 921 -42.87 11.90 29.83
CA GLU A 921 -43.94 12.00 30.82
C GLU A 921 -43.98 10.81 31.78
N ALA A 922 -43.71 9.59 31.28
CA ALA A 922 -43.64 8.41 32.13
C ALA A 922 -42.49 8.50 33.15
N LEU A 923 -41.33 9.03 32.76
CA LEU A 923 -40.18 9.24 33.66
C LEU A 923 -40.42 10.28 34.76
N LYS A 924 -41.50 11.08 34.70
CA LYS A 924 -41.91 11.93 35.83
C LYS A 924 -42.59 11.12 36.95
N GLN A 925 -43.01 9.89 36.66
CA GLN A 925 -43.57 8.98 37.65
C GLN A 925 -42.46 8.23 38.40
N GLU A 926 -42.83 7.60 39.51
CA GLU A 926 -41.94 6.68 40.21
C GLU A 926 -41.90 5.30 39.54
N PHE A 927 -40.78 4.59 39.66
CA PHE A 927 -40.64 3.21 39.25
C PHE A 927 -40.23 2.32 40.41
N LYS A 928 -40.74 1.08 40.43
CA LYS A 928 -40.50 0.08 41.50
C LYS A 928 -39.61 -1.07 41.06
N HIS A 929 -39.25 -1.12 39.78
CA HIS A 929 -38.43 -2.19 39.22
C HIS A 929 -37.23 -1.61 38.49
N LEU A 930 -36.04 -2.03 38.92
CA LEU A 930 -34.76 -1.80 38.26
C LEU A 930 -34.01 -3.12 38.25
N ALA A 931 -33.66 -3.65 37.09
CA ALA A 931 -33.00 -4.95 36.96
C ALA A 931 -31.85 -4.89 35.94
N PRO A 932 -30.77 -5.65 36.11
CA PRO A 932 -29.73 -5.76 35.07
C PRO A 932 -30.33 -6.23 33.73
N GLU A 933 -29.76 -5.82 32.59
CA GLU A 933 -30.27 -6.26 31.28
C GLU A 933 -30.20 -7.80 31.12
N ASP A 934 -29.13 -8.42 31.63
CA ASP A 934 -28.88 -9.86 31.52
C ASP A 934 -29.75 -10.70 32.48
N ASP A 935 -30.32 -10.10 33.53
CA ASP A 935 -31.29 -10.73 34.44
C ASP A 935 -32.50 -9.80 34.70
N PRO A 936 -33.47 -9.75 33.75
CA PRO A 936 -34.59 -8.80 33.81
C PRO A 936 -35.56 -9.00 34.98
N ASP A 937 -35.52 -10.16 35.63
CA ASP A 937 -36.45 -10.55 36.68
C ASP A 937 -35.86 -10.28 38.09
N GLU A 938 -34.54 -10.11 38.19
CA GLU A 938 -33.85 -9.70 39.42
C GLU A 938 -34.05 -8.20 39.71
N ASN A 939 -35.21 -7.86 40.30
CA ASN A 939 -35.46 -6.50 40.76
C ASN A 939 -34.51 -6.13 41.91
N LEU A 940 -33.68 -5.12 41.70
CA LEU A 940 -32.72 -4.59 42.68
C LEU A 940 -33.37 -3.71 43.75
N LEU A 941 -34.59 -3.21 43.54
CA LEU A 941 -35.26 -2.25 44.42
C LEU A 941 -36.18 -2.92 45.45
N ASN A 942 -36.26 -2.32 46.65
CA ASN A 942 -37.25 -2.66 47.68
C ASN A 942 -38.37 -1.60 47.83
N LYS A 943 -38.16 -0.40 47.29
CA LYS A 943 -39.05 0.76 47.34
C LYS A 943 -39.01 1.52 46.01
N SER A 944 -40.03 2.35 45.77
CA SER A 944 -40.11 3.17 44.56
C SER A 944 -39.05 4.27 44.54
N VAL A 945 -38.53 4.53 43.34
CA VAL A 945 -37.55 5.56 43.05
C VAL A 945 -38.17 6.54 42.05
N LYS A 946 -37.98 7.84 42.28
CA LYS A 946 -38.51 8.88 41.41
C LYS A 946 -37.37 9.65 40.74
N PRO A 947 -37.33 9.73 39.39
CA PRO A 947 -36.43 10.63 38.68
C PRO A 947 -36.64 12.10 39.06
N ASP A 948 -35.58 12.90 38.97
CA ASP A 948 -35.66 14.35 39.12
C ASP A 948 -36.28 14.99 37.87
N GLU A 949 -37.52 15.46 38.02
CA GLU A 949 -38.31 16.06 36.94
C GLU A 949 -37.60 17.24 36.26
N ASN A 950 -36.79 18.01 37.00
CA ASN A 950 -36.08 19.17 36.45
C ASN A 950 -34.84 18.79 35.62
N ASN A 951 -34.42 17.52 35.69
CA ASN A 951 -33.21 17.00 35.06
C ASN A 951 -33.49 15.95 33.97
N ILE A 952 -34.69 15.96 33.39
CA ILE A 952 -35.03 15.15 32.22
C ILE A 952 -34.73 15.96 30.94
N LYS A 953 -33.67 15.57 30.22
CA LYS A 953 -33.18 16.26 29.01
C LYS A 953 -33.25 15.35 27.79
N ILE A 954 -33.40 15.95 26.63
CA ILE A 954 -33.41 15.24 25.34
C ILE A 954 -32.04 15.43 24.67
N GLU A 955 -31.48 14.35 24.14
CA GLU A 955 -30.31 14.37 23.26
C GLU A 955 -30.67 13.77 21.90
N GLU A 956 -30.09 14.32 20.83
CA GLU A 956 -30.33 13.86 19.46
C GLU A 956 -29.19 12.95 18.96
N TYR A 957 -29.53 11.94 18.16
CA TYR A 957 -28.57 11.01 17.58
C TYR A 957 -29.01 10.47 16.20
N TYR A 958 -28.04 9.98 15.42
CA TYR A 958 -28.31 9.26 14.17
C TYR A 958 -28.59 7.78 14.45
N PRO A 959 -29.72 7.20 14.02
CA PRO A 959 -30.06 5.80 14.25
C PRO A 959 -29.36 4.87 13.24
N LEU A 960 -28.04 4.97 13.12
CA LEU A 960 -27.23 4.12 12.24
C LEU A 960 -25.94 3.71 12.93
N ILE A 961 -25.47 2.49 12.65
CA ILE A 961 -24.19 1.99 13.14
C ILE A 961 -23.34 1.58 11.94
N GLU A 962 -22.22 2.26 11.73
CA GLU A 962 -21.19 1.86 10.78
C GLU A 962 -20.37 0.69 11.37
N ILE A 963 -20.43 -0.48 10.74
CA ILE A 963 -19.65 -1.65 11.16
C ILE A 963 -18.22 -1.55 10.63
N ASN A 964 -18.09 -1.38 9.31
CA ASN A 964 -16.83 -1.16 8.61
C ASN A 964 -17.06 -0.42 7.29
N LYS A 965 -16.04 0.29 6.86
CA LYS A 965 -15.96 0.99 5.59
C LYS A 965 -14.60 0.77 4.97
N SER A 966 -14.60 0.39 3.70
CA SER A 966 -13.41 0.24 2.86
C SER A 966 -13.81 0.50 1.41
N PRO A 967 -12.86 0.75 0.50
CA PRO A 967 -13.14 0.93 -0.93
C PRO A 967 -13.97 -0.20 -1.57
N PHE A 968 -13.87 -1.42 -1.06
CA PHE A 968 -14.62 -2.56 -1.57
C PHE A 968 -15.96 -2.77 -0.89
N SER A 969 -16.15 -2.22 0.32
CA SER A 969 -17.33 -2.56 1.11
C SER A 969 -17.74 -1.49 2.13
N LEU A 970 -19.05 -1.26 2.26
CA LEU A 970 -19.65 -0.52 3.36
C LEU A 970 -20.71 -1.39 4.05
N ARG A 971 -20.63 -1.53 5.38
CA ARG A 971 -21.64 -2.26 6.18
C ARG A 971 -22.30 -1.34 7.21
N LEU A 972 -23.62 -1.24 7.15
CA LEU A 972 -24.44 -0.40 8.02
C LEU A 972 -25.52 -1.23 8.72
N ILE A 973 -25.70 -1.02 10.03
CA ILE A 973 -26.93 -1.43 10.73
C ILE A 973 -27.85 -0.23 10.80
N VAL A 974 -29.09 -0.40 10.35
CA VAL A 974 -30.12 0.65 10.25
C VAL A 974 -31.49 0.10 10.69
N PRO A 975 -32.49 0.94 10.96
CA PRO A 975 -33.85 0.50 11.21
C PRO A 975 -34.38 -0.23 9.97
N ALA A 976 -35.02 -1.39 10.15
CA ALA A 976 -35.44 -2.20 9.00
C ALA A 976 -36.41 -1.45 8.09
N GLN A 977 -37.36 -0.70 8.67
CA GLN A 977 -38.30 0.15 7.93
C GLN A 977 -37.66 1.20 7.00
N ASP A 978 -36.43 1.64 7.26
CA ASP A 978 -35.74 2.69 6.49
C ASP A 978 -34.75 2.11 5.46
N SER A 979 -34.51 0.80 5.50
CA SER A 979 -33.51 0.13 4.67
C SER A 979 -33.72 0.32 3.16
N MET A 980 -34.95 0.21 2.66
CA MET A 980 -35.23 0.41 1.23
C MET A 980 -35.15 1.87 0.78
N LYS A 981 -35.37 2.84 1.69
CA LYS A 981 -35.12 4.26 1.38
C LYS A 981 -33.63 4.51 1.21
N ILE A 982 -32.81 3.89 2.05
CA ILE A 982 -31.35 3.95 1.96
C ILE A 982 -30.87 3.29 0.66
N ILE A 983 -31.39 2.11 0.33
CA ILE A 983 -31.04 1.41 -0.92
C ILE A 983 -31.45 2.21 -2.16
N ALA A 984 -32.62 2.87 -2.15
CA ALA A 984 -33.03 3.78 -3.22
C ALA A 984 -32.04 4.95 -3.38
N LEU A 985 -31.67 5.62 -2.27
CA LEU A 985 -30.68 6.69 -2.27
C LEU A 985 -29.31 6.22 -2.81
N VAL A 986 -28.84 5.04 -2.38
CA VAL A 986 -27.59 4.43 -2.88
C VAL A 986 -27.68 4.18 -4.39
N THR A 987 -28.83 3.71 -4.86
CA THR A 987 -29.06 3.42 -6.30
C THR A 987 -28.98 4.70 -7.13
N ASP A 988 -29.61 5.78 -6.66
CA ASP A 988 -29.58 7.09 -7.32
C ASP A 988 -28.15 7.67 -7.36
N LEU A 989 -27.45 7.64 -6.23
CA LEU A 989 -26.06 8.13 -6.14
C LEU A 989 -25.13 7.33 -7.07
N TYR A 990 -25.27 6.00 -7.11
CA TYR A 990 -24.46 5.15 -7.98
C TYR A 990 -24.73 5.46 -9.46
N ASN A 991 -26.01 5.56 -9.85
CA ASN A 991 -26.40 5.84 -11.24
C ASN A 991 -25.96 7.24 -11.70
N GLU A 992 -25.84 8.20 -10.79
CA GLU A 992 -25.38 9.57 -11.06
C GLU A 992 -23.85 9.65 -11.19
N MET A 993 -23.15 9.07 -10.20
CA MET A 993 -21.69 9.10 -10.12
C MET A 993 -21.04 8.21 -11.20
N PHE A 994 -21.58 7.02 -11.47
CA PHE A 994 -20.97 6.03 -12.37
C PHE A 994 -21.66 5.92 -13.74
N LYS A 995 -22.47 6.92 -14.12
CA LYS A 995 -23.30 6.90 -15.35
C LYS A 995 -22.58 6.54 -16.66
N ARG A 996 -21.28 6.86 -16.77
CA ARG A 996 -20.48 6.60 -17.98
C ARG A 996 -19.91 5.17 -18.03
N VAL A 997 -19.97 4.45 -16.93
CA VAL A 997 -19.41 3.09 -16.77
C VAL A 997 -20.43 2.09 -16.24
N ILE A 998 -21.73 2.41 -16.32
CA ILE A 998 -22.81 1.46 -15.97
C ILE A 998 -22.58 0.16 -16.75
N GLY A 999 -22.64 -0.98 -16.07
CA GLY A 999 -22.35 -2.30 -16.64
C GLY A 999 -20.88 -2.65 -16.82
N LYS A 1000 -19.93 -1.76 -16.45
CA LYS A 1000 -18.50 -2.08 -16.29
C LYS A 1000 -18.06 -2.17 -14.82
N LEU A 1001 -18.72 -1.44 -13.93
CA LEU A 1001 -18.43 -1.42 -12.50
C LEU A 1001 -19.66 -1.93 -11.73
N SER A 1002 -19.61 -3.13 -11.17
CA SER A 1002 -20.75 -3.68 -10.41
C SER A 1002 -20.80 -3.17 -8.98
N LEU A 1003 -22.01 -2.88 -8.48
CA LEU A 1003 -22.32 -2.68 -7.07
C LEU A 1003 -23.30 -3.76 -6.61
N ASN A 1004 -22.86 -4.60 -5.67
CA ASN A 1004 -23.73 -5.57 -5.01
C ASN A 1004 -24.34 -4.98 -3.74
N ILE A 1005 -25.63 -5.25 -3.51
CA ILE A 1005 -26.37 -4.80 -2.35
C ILE A 1005 -26.97 -6.02 -1.65
N LYS A 1006 -26.68 -6.15 -0.36
CA LYS A 1006 -27.18 -7.21 0.52
C LYS A 1006 -28.05 -6.59 1.59
N LEU A 1007 -29.26 -7.13 1.77
CA LEU A 1007 -30.19 -6.68 2.80
C LEU A 1007 -30.60 -7.84 3.70
N LEU A 1008 -30.02 -7.92 4.89
CA LEU A 1008 -30.43 -8.91 5.88
C LEU A 1008 -31.21 -8.24 7.00
N VAL A 1009 -32.35 -8.82 7.38
CA VAL A 1009 -33.19 -8.29 8.45
C VAL A 1009 -33.32 -9.31 9.56
N THR A 1010 -33.34 -8.84 10.80
CA THR A 1010 -33.56 -9.69 11.96
C THR A 1010 -34.14 -8.91 13.14
N LYS A 1011 -34.57 -9.60 14.19
CA LYS A 1011 -34.95 -8.96 15.46
C LYS A 1011 -33.70 -8.47 16.19
N ARG A 1012 -33.81 -7.33 16.89
CA ARG A 1012 -32.69 -6.66 17.58
C ARG A 1012 -31.83 -7.54 18.51
N LYS A 1013 -32.38 -8.63 19.06
CA LYS A 1013 -31.68 -9.56 19.96
C LYS A 1013 -31.02 -10.75 19.24
N PHE A 1014 -31.09 -10.82 17.91
CA PHE A 1014 -30.41 -11.86 17.15
C PHE A 1014 -28.88 -11.76 17.28
N PRO A 1015 -28.14 -12.88 17.38
CA PRO A 1015 -26.69 -12.82 17.58
C PRO A 1015 -25.95 -12.20 16.38
N LEU A 1016 -25.24 -11.09 16.61
CA LEU A 1016 -24.53 -10.34 15.57
C LEU A 1016 -23.54 -11.19 14.77
N TYR A 1017 -22.81 -12.11 15.40
CA TYR A 1017 -21.84 -12.95 14.69
C TYR A 1017 -22.52 -13.90 13.68
N LEU A 1018 -23.77 -14.34 13.96
CA LEU A 1018 -24.56 -15.12 13.00
C LEU A 1018 -25.10 -14.21 11.89
N PHE A 1019 -25.45 -12.97 12.23
CA PHE A 1019 -25.90 -11.97 11.26
C PHE A 1019 -24.82 -11.66 10.21
N LEU A 1020 -23.56 -11.54 10.66
CA LEU A 1020 -22.40 -11.35 9.79
C LEU A 1020 -22.00 -12.62 9.04
N ASP A 1021 -22.13 -13.82 9.64
CA ASP A 1021 -21.93 -15.09 8.91
C ASP A 1021 -22.92 -15.21 7.74
N ALA A 1022 -24.20 -14.89 7.97
CA ALA A 1022 -25.22 -14.88 6.92
C ALA A 1022 -24.89 -13.88 5.80
N GLU A 1023 -24.40 -12.68 6.14
CA GLU A 1023 -23.98 -11.67 5.16
C GLU A 1023 -22.80 -12.14 4.31
N ASN A 1024 -21.80 -12.79 4.91
CA ASN A 1024 -20.64 -13.35 4.19
C ASN A 1024 -21.02 -14.53 3.27
N ARG A 1025 -22.23 -15.10 3.38
CA ARG A 1025 -22.74 -16.13 2.45
C ARG A 1025 -23.49 -15.52 1.27
N MET A 1026 -23.99 -14.30 1.41
CA MET A 1026 -24.85 -13.64 0.42
C MET A 1026 -23.97 -12.94 -0.62
N LEU A 1027 -24.17 -13.26 -1.90
CA LEU A 1027 -23.49 -12.61 -3.03
C LEU A 1027 -21.94 -12.58 -2.96
N GLU A 1028 -21.28 -13.59 -2.42
CA GLU A 1028 -19.80 -13.65 -2.31
C GLU A 1028 -19.14 -14.65 -3.27
N ASP A 1029 -19.91 -15.60 -3.82
CA ASP A 1029 -19.39 -16.62 -4.74
C ASP A 1029 -18.79 -16.02 -6.02
N GLU A 1030 -17.79 -16.70 -6.60
CA GLU A 1030 -17.11 -16.28 -7.84
C GLU A 1030 -18.08 -16.05 -9.03
N GLU A 1031 -19.25 -16.69 -9.03
CA GLU A 1031 -20.27 -16.48 -10.07
C GLU A 1031 -20.76 -15.02 -10.11
N PHE A 1032 -20.81 -14.31 -8.98
CA PHE A 1032 -21.23 -12.90 -8.92
C PHE A 1032 -20.17 -11.93 -9.44
N LYS A 1033 -18.95 -12.42 -9.68
CA LYS A 1033 -17.82 -11.66 -10.23
C LYS A 1033 -17.62 -11.90 -11.73
N LYS A 1034 -18.51 -12.67 -12.37
CA LYS A 1034 -18.44 -12.97 -13.81
C LYS A 1034 -19.28 -12.01 -14.63
N GLN A 1035 -18.93 -11.95 -15.91
CA GLN A 1035 -19.71 -11.20 -16.89
C GLN A 1035 -20.99 -11.94 -17.26
N VAL A 1036 -22.03 -11.16 -17.53
CA VAL A 1036 -23.28 -11.67 -18.07
C VAL A 1036 -23.50 -11.12 -19.47
N ALA A 1037 -23.85 -12.00 -20.40
CA ALA A 1037 -24.23 -11.62 -21.76
C ALA A 1037 -25.65 -11.05 -21.76
N MET A 1038 -25.80 -9.73 -21.97
CA MET A 1038 -27.10 -9.05 -21.94
C MET A 1038 -27.13 -7.76 -22.76
N ASP A 1039 -28.35 -7.32 -23.09
CA ASP A 1039 -28.62 -6.01 -23.70
C ASP A 1039 -28.51 -4.91 -22.61
N PRO A 1040 -27.98 -3.71 -22.90
CA PRO A 1040 -27.86 -2.66 -21.89
C PRO A 1040 -29.23 -2.20 -21.37
N TRP A 1041 -29.38 -2.18 -20.04
CA TRP A 1041 -30.65 -1.85 -19.35
C TRP A 1041 -30.86 -0.35 -19.10
N TRP A 1042 -29.83 0.48 -19.28
CA TRP A 1042 -29.90 1.92 -19.01
C TRP A 1042 -30.15 2.75 -20.28
N ASN A 1043 -30.32 4.05 -20.09
CA ASN A 1043 -30.52 4.98 -21.19
C ASN A 1043 -29.19 5.30 -21.91
N ILE A 1044 -29.07 4.92 -23.18
CA ILE A 1044 -27.87 5.08 -24.03
C ILE A 1044 -27.94 6.35 -24.91
N GLN A 1045 -28.85 7.30 -24.64
CA GLN A 1045 -29.13 8.45 -25.52
C GLN A 1045 -27.93 9.36 -25.88
N ARG A 1046 -26.83 9.33 -25.12
CA ARG A 1046 -25.59 10.04 -25.46
C ARG A 1046 -24.46 9.04 -25.73
N HIS A 1047 -23.92 9.09 -26.94
CA HIS A 1047 -22.68 8.42 -27.28
C HIS A 1047 -21.52 9.13 -26.59
N ASP A 1048 -20.85 8.46 -25.65
CA ASP A 1048 -19.59 8.93 -25.07
C ASP A 1048 -18.43 8.33 -25.88
N GLU A 1049 -17.62 9.20 -26.48
CA GLU A 1049 -16.56 8.82 -27.42
C GLU A 1049 -15.35 8.16 -26.73
N PHE A 1050 -15.24 8.23 -25.40
CA PHE A 1050 -14.14 7.65 -24.64
C PHE A 1050 -14.57 6.45 -23.79
N TYR A 1051 -15.74 6.54 -23.14
CA TYR A 1051 -16.23 5.54 -22.20
C TYR A 1051 -17.27 4.58 -22.82
N GLY A 1052 -17.84 4.92 -23.98
CA GLY A 1052 -18.96 4.23 -24.62
C GLY A 1052 -18.64 2.89 -25.31
N PHE A 1053 -17.44 2.34 -25.13
CA PHE A 1053 -17.02 1.08 -25.75
C PHE A 1053 -17.08 -0.07 -24.75
N TYR A 1054 -17.76 -1.15 -25.10
CA TYR A 1054 -18.07 -2.27 -24.20
C TYR A 1054 -17.68 -3.63 -24.81
N PRO A 1055 -17.34 -4.63 -23.98
CA PRO A 1055 -16.98 -5.96 -24.45
C PRO A 1055 -18.13 -6.66 -25.19
N ALA A 1056 -17.86 -7.09 -26.41
CA ALA A 1056 -18.78 -7.88 -27.25
C ALA A 1056 -18.55 -9.40 -27.12
N LYS A 1057 -17.51 -9.81 -26.39
CA LYS A 1057 -17.18 -11.20 -26.04
C LYS A 1057 -16.71 -11.26 -24.58
N PRO A 1058 -16.75 -12.43 -23.90
CA PRO A 1058 -16.29 -12.54 -22.53
C PRO A 1058 -14.76 -12.44 -22.49
N VAL A 1059 -14.23 -12.01 -21.35
CA VAL A 1059 -12.79 -12.05 -21.10
C VAL A 1059 -12.35 -13.51 -20.87
N GLU A 1060 -11.41 -14.00 -21.68
CA GLU A 1060 -10.76 -15.29 -21.43
C GLU A 1060 -9.80 -15.15 -20.23
N HIS A 1061 -9.66 -16.21 -19.41
CA HIS A 1061 -8.74 -16.19 -18.29
C HIS A 1061 -7.32 -15.79 -18.77
N GLU A 1062 -6.71 -14.82 -18.09
CA GLU A 1062 -5.38 -14.21 -18.37
C GLU A 1062 -5.29 -13.20 -19.53
N ASN A 1063 -6.28 -13.10 -20.41
CA ASN A 1063 -6.25 -12.15 -21.52
C ASN A 1063 -6.94 -10.82 -21.16
N LYS A 1064 -6.31 -9.68 -21.47
CA LYS A 1064 -6.99 -8.36 -21.42
C LYS A 1064 -7.69 -8.07 -22.75
N TYR A 1065 -8.72 -7.23 -22.74
CA TYR A 1065 -9.38 -6.79 -23.98
C TYR A 1065 -8.42 -6.09 -24.94
N THR A 1066 -8.56 -6.40 -26.21
CA THR A 1066 -8.06 -5.60 -27.33
C THR A 1066 -9.22 -4.77 -27.90
N LEU A 1067 -8.92 -3.81 -28.77
CA LEU A 1067 -9.98 -3.02 -29.40
C LEU A 1067 -10.91 -3.87 -30.27
N ASP A 1068 -10.44 -5.00 -30.81
CA ASP A 1068 -11.25 -5.95 -31.60
C ASP A 1068 -12.39 -6.56 -30.78
N ASP A 1069 -12.28 -6.53 -29.46
CA ASP A 1069 -13.23 -7.13 -28.53
C ASP A 1069 -14.30 -6.13 -28.09
N LEU A 1070 -14.15 -4.84 -28.46
CA LEU A 1070 -14.96 -3.74 -27.99
C LEU A 1070 -15.84 -3.18 -29.09
N ASN A 1071 -17.11 -2.94 -28.77
CA ASN A 1071 -18.07 -2.29 -29.66
C ASN A 1071 -18.67 -1.04 -28.99
N PRO A 1072 -19.03 0.00 -29.78
CA PRO A 1072 -19.87 1.07 -29.30
C PRO A 1072 -21.16 0.53 -28.70
N ILE A 1073 -21.50 0.98 -27.50
CA ILE A 1073 -22.70 0.57 -26.77
C ILE A 1073 -23.96 0.94 -27.55
N SER A 1074 -24.91 0.02 -27.68
CA SER A 1074 -26.15 0.22 -28.43
C SER A 1074 -27.26 -0.72 -27.96
N LYS A 1075 -28.51 -0.26 -27.94
CA LYS A 1075 -29.67 -1.13 -27.65
C LYS A 1075 -29.87 -2.20 -28.72
N GLY A 1076 -30.38 -3.37 -28.31
CA GLY A 1076 -30.65 -4.52 -29.17
C GLY A 1076 -29.41 -5.35 -29.52
N LYS A 1077 -28.26 -5.10 -28.88
CA LYS A 1077 -27.04 -5.89 -29.04
C LYS A 1077 -26.61 -6.46 -27.69
N ILE A 1078 -26.10 -7.69 -27.71
CA ILE A 1078 -25.60 -8.36 -26.50
C ILE A 1078 -24.16 -7.90 -26.23
N PHE A 1079 -23.91 -7.52 -24.96
CA PHE A 1079 -22.60 -7.19 -24.42
C PHE A 1079 -22.33 -8.04 -23.17
N TYR A 1080 -21.06 -8.16 -22.80
CA TYR A 1080 -20.64 -8.89 -21.60
C TYR A 1080 -20.42 -7.92 -20.44
N LEU A 1081 -21.46 -7.76 -19.62
CA LEU A 1081 -21.59 -6.70 -18.61
C LEU A 1081 -21.44 -7.22 -17.17
N TYR A 1082 -21.16 -6.31 -16.25
CA TYR A 1082 -21.14 -6.51 -14.80
C TYR A 1082 -22.31 -5.75 -14.16
N PRO A 1083 -23.53 -6.34 -14.10
CA PRO A 1083 -24.73 -5.63 -13.67
C PRO A 1083 -24.84 -5.32 -12.18
N GLY A 1084 -24.06 -6.00 -11.32
CA GLY A 1084 -24.29 -5.99 -9.88
C GLY A 1084 -25.57 -6.74 -9.50
N TYR A 1085 -25.70 -7.09 -8.22
CA TYR A 1085 -26.77 -7.95 -7.72
C TYR A 1085 -27.40 -7.40 -6.44
N PHE A 1086 -28.68 -7.69 -6.25
CA PHE A 1086 -29.45 -7.39 -5.06
C PHE A 1086 -30.09 -8.66 -4.51
N ASP A 1087 -29.91 -8.90 -3.22
CA ASP A 1087 -30.58 -9.99 -2.51
C ASP A 1087 -30.93 -9.55 -1.09
N PHE A 1088 -31.96 -10.17 -0.55
CA PHE A 1088 -32.44 -9.90 0.79
C PHE A 1088 -32.89 -11.17 1.50
N ASP A 1089 -32.88 -11.17 2.83
CA ASP A 1089 -33.47 -12.24 3.61
C ASP A 1089 -33.86 -11.81 5.04
N LEU A 1090 -34.77 -12.57 5.67
CA LEU A 1090 -35.18 -12.41 7.07
C LEU A 1090 -34.64 -13.58 7.90
N LEU A 1091 -33.76 -13.28 8.86
CA LEU A 1091 -33.24 -14.27 9.80
C LEU A 1091 -34.08 -14.28 11.07
N SER A 1092 -34.90 -15.32 11.23
CA SER A 1092 -35.71 -15.57 12.43
C SER A 1092 -35.05 -16.59 13.34
N GLU A 1093 -34.41 -17.60 12.77
CA GLU A 1093 -33.73 -18.69 13.46
C GLU A 1093 -32.27 -18.79 13.02
N ASN A 1094 -31.47 -19.49 13.83
CA ASN A 1094 -30.05 -19.67 13.52
C ASN A 1094 -29.86 -20.39 12.16
N THR A 1095 -30.70 -21.37 11.85
CA THR A 1095 -30.61 -22.19 10.63
C THR A 1095 -30.89 -21.43 9.35
N ASP A 1096 -31.59 -20.29 9.40
CA ASP A 1096 -31.98 -19.52 8.23
C ASP A 1096 -30.77 -19.05 7.39
N ARG A 1097 -29.61 -18.86 8.03
CA ARG A 1097 -28.36 -18.51 7.34
C ARG A 1097 -27.93 -19.53 6.28
N TYR A 1098 -28.39 -20.78 6.38
CA TYR A 1098 -28.09 -21.84 5.40
C TYR A 1098 -29.02 -21.81 4.19
N ASN A 1099 -30.13 -21.07 4.25
CA ASN A 1099 -30.97 -20.79 3.08
C ASN A 1099 -30.24 -19.86 2.09
N ILE A 1100 -29.21 -19.14 2.58
CA ILE A 1100 -28.34 -18.31 1.78
C ILE A 1100 -27.28 -19.17 1.11
N ALA A 1101 -27.69 -19.82 0.04
CA ALA A 1101 -26.85 -20.57 -0.87
C ALA A 1101 -27.32 -20.34 -2.31
N TYR A 1102 -26.40 -20.46 -3.27
CA TYR A 1102 -26.67 -20.20 -4.68
C TYR A 1102 -26.38 -21.40 -5.58
N SER A 1103 -27.15 -21.53 -6.65
CA SER A 1103 -26.92 -22.52 -7.69
C SER A 1103 -25.72 -22.14 -8.55
N LYS A 1104 -24.97 -23.14 -9.02
CA LYS A 1104 -23.94 -22.97 -10.05
C LYS A 1104 -24.59 -23.09 -11.43
N GLY A 1105 -24.38 -22.12 -12.33
CA GLY A 1105 -24.93 -22.14 -13.68
C GLY A 1105 -25.02 -20.74 -14.30
N GLU A 1106 -25.53 -20.66 -15.54
CA GLU A 1106 -25.62 -19.41 -16.30
C GLU A 1106 -26.57 -18.38 -15.68
N LYS A 1107 -27.69 -18.81 -15.08
CA LYS A 1107 -28.56 -17.95 -14.26
C LYS A 1107 -28.44 -18.37 -12.80
N ILE A 1108 -27.86 -17.49 -11.99
CA ILE A 1108 -27.68 -17.70 -10.56
C ILE A 1108 -29.05 -17.58 -9.86
N LYS A 1109 -29.43 -18.58 -9.07
CA LYS A 1109 -30.64 -18.60 -8.25
C LYS A 1109 -30.32 -19.11 -6.85
N ARG A 1110 -31.23 -18.93 -5.89
CA ARG A 1110 -31.16 -19.63 -4.58
C ARG A 1110 -31.04 -21.14 -4.77
N ALA A 1111 -30.19 -21.80 -3.99
CA ALA A 1111 -29.85 -23.21 -4.20
C ALA A 1111 -31.01 -24.17 -3.88
N ASP A 1112 -31.83 -23.85 -2.88
CA ASP A 1112 -32.92 -24.72 -2.42
C ASP A 1112 -34.08 -24.78 -3.44
N GLU A 1113 -34.45 -26.01 -3.86
CA GLU A 1113 -35.44 -26.26 -4.91
C GLU A 1113 -36.87 -25.81 -4.52
N ILE A 1114 -37.22 -25.89 -3.24
CA ILE A 1114 -38.52 -25.47 -2.74
C ILE A 1114 -38.60 -23.94 -2.71
N TYR A 1115 -37.50 -23.28 -2.35
CA TYR A 1115 -37.35 -21.82 -2.42
C TYR A 1115 -37.48 -21.32 -3.87
N ARG A 1116 -36.79 -21.96 -4.82
CA ARG A 1116 -36.84 -21.60 -6.26
C ARG A 1116 -38.24 -21.61 -6.85
N LEU A 1117 -39.19 -22.34 -6.25
CA LEU A 1117 -40.56 -22.38 -6.74
C LEU A 1117 -41.27 -21.02 -6.58
N LEU A 1118 -40.88 -20.22 -5.58
CA LEU A 1118 -41.58 -18.99 -5.19
C LEU A 1118 -40.71 -17.73 -5.28
N THR A 1119 -39.43 -17.86 -5.59
CA THR A 1119 -38.49 -16.74 -5.68
C THR A 1119 -37.61 -16.84 -6.91
N GLU A 1120 -37.32 -15.71 -7.53
CA GLU A 1120 -36.31 -15.59 -8.59
C GLU A 1120 -35.00 -14.95 -8.09
N ARG A 1121 -34.85 -14.75 -6.77
CA ARG A 1121 -33.65 -14.16 -6.17
C ARG A 1121 -32.37 -14.98 -6.49
N PRO A 1122 -31.21 -14.32 -6.63
CA PRO A 1122 -30.99 -12.87 -6.50
C PRO A 1122 -31.41 -12.09 -7.77
N TYR A 1123 -31.71 -10.80 -7.58
CA TYR A 1123 -32.03 -9.86 -8.66
C TYR A 1123 -30.77 -9.12 -9.12
N TYR A 1124 -30.78 -8.56 -10.33
CA TYR A 1124 -29.77 -7.59 -10.73
C TYR A 1124 -29.98 -6.26 -10.00
N PHE A 1125 -28.90 -5.50 -9.79
CA PHE A 1125 -28.94 -4.22 -9.10
C PHE A 1125 -29.96 -3.23 -9.72
N TYR A 1126 -30.08 -3.20 -11.05
CA TYR A 1126 -31.01 -2.30 -11.72
C TYR A 1126 -32.50 -2.65 -11.50
N GLU A 1127 -32.80 -3.89 -11.11
CA GLU A 1127 -34.17 -4.34 -10.85
C GLU A 1127 -34.69 -3.82 -9.49
N ILE A 1128 -33.84 -3.19 -8.66
CA ILE A 1128 -34.27 -2.49 -7.43
C ILE A 1128 -35.31 -1.42 -7.77
N SER A 1129 -35.13 -0.67 -8.86
CA SER A 1129 -36.09 0.35 -9.29
C SER A 1129 -37.44 -0.27 -9.67
N GLU A 1130 -37.43 -1.45 -10.28
CA GLU A 1130 -38.66 -2.21 -10.59
C GLU A 1130 -39.37 -2.67 -9.31
N ILE A 1131 -38.63 -3.15 -8.31
CA ILE A 1131 -39.18 -3.53 -6.99
C ILE A 1131 -39.84 -2.33 -6.30
N LEU A 1132 -39.21 -1.15 -6.35
CA LEU A 1132 -39.74 0.07 -5.75
C LEU A 1132 -40.99 0.58 -6.48
N GLU A 1133 -40.98 0.58 -7.82
CA GLU A 1133 -42.15 0.93 -8.64
C GLU A 1133 -43.32 -0.03 -8.37
N LEU A 1134 -43.04 -1.33 -8.30
CA LEU A 1134 -44.05 -2.34 -8.04
C LEU A 1134 -44.69 -2.16 -6.66
N TRP A 1135 -43.87 -1.87 -5.65
CA TRP A 1135 -44.37 -1.60 -4.31
C TRP A 1135 -45.22 -0.33 -4.26
N ASP A 1136 -44.81 0.76 -4.94
CA ASP A 1136 -45.59 2.00 -5.04
C ASP A 1136 -46.99 1.73 -5.60
N VAL A 1137 -47.09 0.95 -6.69
CA VAL A 1137 -48.38 0.52 -7.26
C VAL A 1137 -49.20 -0.30 -6.26
N LEU A 1138 -48.58 -1.25 -5.56
CA LEU A 1138 -49.23 -2.10 -4.57
C LEU A 1138 -49.70 -1.34 -3.31
N THR A 1139 -49.12 -0.18 -2.98
CA THR A 1139 -49.60 0.63 -1.85
C THR A 1139 -51.04 1.11 -2.01
N ASN A 1140 -51.59 1.09 -3.24
CA ASN A 1140 -52.99 1.35 -3.52
C ASN A 1140 -53.93 0.25 -2.99
N LEU A 1141 -53.42 -0.92 -2.60
CA LEU A 1141 -54.17 -2.04 -2.06
C LEU A 1141 -54.13 -2.05 -0.52
N THR A 1142 -55.20 -2.56 0.09
CA THR A 1142 -55.22 -2.85 1.53
C THR A 1142 -54.34 -4.05 1.86
N SER A 1143 -53.89 -4.19 3.11
CA SER A 1143 -53.12 -5.37 3.55
C SER A 1143 -53.83 -6.70 3.27
N SER A 1144 -55.15 -6.74 3.41
CA SER A 1144 -55.96 -7.93 3.10
C SER A 1144 -55.96 -8.27 1.61
N GLN A 1145 -56.03 -7.25 0.74
CA GLN A 1145 -55.96 -7.46 -0.72
C GLN A 1145 -54.58 -7.95 -1.15
N ILE A 1146 -53.50 -7.41 -0.58
CA ILE A 1146 -52.12 -7.88 -0.86
C ILE A 1146 -51.96 -9.34 -0.40
N HIS A 1147 -52.48 -9.68 0.78
CA HIS A 1147 -52.43 -11.05 1.28
C HIS A 1147 -53.21 -12.03 0.38
N PHE A 1148 -54.38 -11.62 -0.10
CA PHE A 1148 -55.15 -12.41 -1.07
C PHE A 1148 -54.36 -12.68 -2.35
N VAL A 1149 -53.70 -11.67 -2.92
CA VAL A 1149 -52.84 -11.84 -4.10
C VAL A 1149 -51.70 -12.81 -3.81
N GLU A 1150 -50.98 -12.61 -2.71
CA GLU A 1150 -49.86 -13.46 -2.31
C GLU A 1150 -50.29 -14.93 -2.15
N GLU A 1151 -51.38 -15.17 -1.42
CA GLU A 1151 -51.90 -16.51 -1.13
C GLU A 1151 -52.40 -17.20 -2.41
N ALA A 1152 -53.23 -16.51 -3.21
CA ALA A 1152 -53.80 -17.07 -4.43
C ALA A 1152 -52.72 -17.48 -5.43
N LEU A 1153 -51.72 -16.62 -5.66
CA LEU A 1153 -50.61 -16.92 -6.57
C LEU A 1153 -49.73 -18.04 -6.02
N THR A 1154 -49.35 -17.97 -4.74
CA THR A 1154 -48.50 -18.99 -4.10
C THR A 1154 -49.13 -20.38 -4.13
N LEU A 1155 -50.42 -20.49 -3.76
CA LEU A 1155 -51.17 -21.74 -3.81
C LEU A 1155 -51.20 -22.30 -5.24
N LYS A 1156 -51.52 -21.45 -6.22
CA LYS A 1156 -51.60 -21.90 -7.61
C LYS A 1156 -50.26 -22.37 -8.17
N ILE A 1157 -49.18 -21.65 -7.86
CA ILE A 1157 -47.81 -22.05 -8.25
C ILE A 1157 -47.44 -23.42 -7.64
N ARG A 1158 -47.80 -23.66 -6.38
CA ARG A 1158 -47.57 -24.94 -5.69
C ARG A 1158 -48.40 -26.08 -6.25
N GLU A 1159 -49.68 -25.84 -6.49
CA GLU A 1159 -50.61 -26.83 -7.08
C GLU A 1159 -50.13 -27.27 -8.46
N TRP A 1160 -49.64 -26.33 -9.27
CA TRP A 1160 -49.28 -26.61 -10.65
C TRP A 1160 -47.80 -26.95 -10.86
N ARG A 1161 -47.02 -27.19 -9.80
CA ARG A 1161 -45.55 -27.36 -9.91
C ARG A 1161 -45.11 -28.46 -10.88
N GLU A 1162 -45.92 -29.51 -11.02
CA GLU A 1162 -45.67 -30.64 -11.93
C GLU A 1162 -46.36 -30.49 -13.31
N VAL A 1163 -47.11 -29.40 -13.52
CA VAL A 1163 -47.89 -29.18 -14.74
C VAL A 1163 -47.01 -28.50 -15.80
N LYS A 1164 -46.83 -29.18 -16.94
CA LYS A 1164 -46.08 -28.67 -18.10
C LYS A 1164 -46.89 -27.60 -18.86
N ASP A 1165 -46.20 -26.66 -19.50
CA ASP A 1165 -46.76 -25.62 -20.39
C ASP A 1165 -47.87 -24.75 -19.75
N ARG A 1166 -47.79 -24.53 -18.44
CA ARG A 1166 -48.80 -23.81 -17.65
C ARG A 1166 -48.75 -22.28 -17.77
N GLU A 1167 -47.75 -21.72 -18.43
CA GLU A 1167 -47.41 -20.28 -18.37
C GLU A 1167 -48.56 -19.37 -18.84
N ASN A 1168 -49.16 -19.67 -20.00
CA ASN A 1168 -50.29 -18.90 -20.52
C ASN A 1168 -51.53 -18.98 -19.61
N VAL A 1169 -51.79 -20.16 -19.03
CA VAL A 1169 -52.93 -20.36 -18.14
C VAL A 1169 -52.69 -19.65 -16.81
N PHE A 1170 -51.46 -19.68 -16.30
CA PHE A 1170 -51.08 -18.98 -15.09
C PHE A 1170 -51.15 -17.46 -15.27
N MET A 1171 -50.76 -16.94 -16.42
CA MET A 1171 -50.90 -15.52 -16.75
C MET A 1171 -52.37 -15.08 -16.68
N ASN A 1172 -53.30 -15.83 -17.28
CA ASN A 1172 -54.73 -15.53 -17.18
C ASN A 1172 -55.25 -15.60 -15.73
N PHE A 1173 -54.79 -16.58 -14.95
CA PHE A 1173 -55.13 -16.68 -13.53
C PHE A 1173 -54.61 -15.47 -12.75
N ALA A 1174 -53.34 -15.09 -12.94
CA ALA A 1174 -52.73 -13.95 -12.29
C ALA A 1174 -53.45 -12.63 -12.66
N GLU A 1175 -53.84 -12.46 -13.92
CA GLU A 1175 -54.63 -11.30 -14.36
C GLU A 1175 -55.98 -11.24 -13.65
N ALA A 1176 -56.70 -12.37 -13.54
CA ALA A 1176 -57.97 -12.44 -12.84
C ALA A 1176 -57.82 -12.12 -11.33
N THR A 1177 -56.79 -12.69 -10.68
CA THR A 1177 -56.47 -12.41 -9.27
C THR A 1177 -56.14 -10.93 -9.05
N LEU A 1178 -55.34 -10.32 -9.93
CA LEU A 1178 -54.99 -8.92 -9.83
C LEU A 1178 -56.20 -8.00 -10.09
N LYS A 1179 -57.05 -8.32 -11.09
CA LYS A 1179 -58.31 -7.60 -11.34
C LYS A 1179 -59.22 -7.59 -10.12
N ASP A 1180 -59.36 -8.74 -9.47
CA ASP A 1180 -60.18 -8.87 -8.26
C ASP A 1180 -59.60 -8.06 -7.09
N ALA A 1181 -58.27 -8.17 -6.87
CA ALA A 1181 -57.60 -7.45 -5.82
C ALA A 1181 -57.68 -5.92 -5.99
N PHE A 1182 -57.48 -5.40 -7.21
CA PHE A 1182 -57.56 -3.98 -7.51
C PHE A 1182 -59.00 -3.47 -7.66
N ASN A 1183 -59.96 -4.35 -7.96
CA ASN A 1183 -61.37 -4.01 -8.20
C ASN A 1183 -61.48 -2.83 -9.20
N ASN A 1184 -62.34 -1.85 -8.93
CA ASN A 1184 -62.52 -0.63 -9.71
C ASN A 1184 -61.26 0.24 -9.92
N LYS A 1185 -60.15 -0.04 -9.22
CA LYS A 1185 -58.86 0.64 -9.44
C LYS A 1185 -58.12 0.05 -10.65
N TRP A 1186 -58.39 -1.21 -11.02
CA TRP A 1186 -57.69 -1.88 -12.11
C TRP A 1186 -57.84 -1.13 -13.44
N ASP A 1187 -59.07 -0.74 -13.78
CA ASP A 1187 -59.38 -0.05 -15.04
C ASP A 1187 -58.77 1.36 -15.12
N LYS A 1188 -58.39 1.94 -13.97
CA LYS A 1188 -57.73 3.26 -13.89
C LYS A 1188 -56.22 3.19 -14.05
N LEU A 1189 -55.62 1.99 -13.98
CA LEU A 1189 -54.19 1.82 -14.23
C LEU A 1189 -53.89 2.01 -15.71
N ARG A 1190 -52.70 2.58 -16.01
CA ARG A 1190 -52.17 2.59 -17.38
C ARG A 1190 -51.92 1.16 -17.84
N ASP A 1191 -52.05 0.91 -19.14
CA ASP A 1191 -51.85 -0.44 -19.69
C ASP A 1191 -50.42 -0.94 -19.48
N GLU A 1192 -49.44 -0.05 -19.50
CA GLU A 1192 -48.04 -0.32 -19.12
C GLU A 1192 -47.94 -0.88 -17.69
N THR A 1193 -48.64 -0.26 -16.74
CA THR A 1193 -48.66 -0.68 -15.33
C THR A 1193 -49.38 -2.01 -15.14
N LYS A 1194 -50.50 -2.23 -15.85
CA LYS A 1194 -51.21 -3.53 -15.84
C LYS A 1194 -50.30 -4.64 -16.36
N TRP A 1195 -49.61 -4.39 -17.47
CA TRP A 1195 -48.68 -5.35 -18.07
C TRP A 1195 -47.48 -5.61 -17.16
N PHE A 1196 -46.93 -4.57 -16.53
CA PHE A 1196 -45.85 -4.71 -15.55
C PHE A 1196 -46.28 -5.57 -14.36
N LEU A 1197 -47.43 -5.30 -13.73
CA LEU A 1197 -47.98 -6.14 -12.65
C LEU A 1197 -48.12 -7.61 -13.07
N LEU A 1198 -48.66 -7.84 -14.27
CA LEU A 1198 -48.90 -9.19 -14.79
C LEU A 1198 -47.60 -9.93 -15.09
N LYS A 1199 -46.62 -9.26 -15.73
CA LYS A 1199 -45.28 -9.80 -15.98
C LYS A 1199 -44.57 -10.14 -14.66
N SER A 1200 -44.65 -9.23 -13.69
CA SER A 1200 -44.05 -9.39 -12.36
C SER A 1200 -44.69 -10.54 -11.57
N ALA A 1201 -45.99 -10.81 -11.76
CA ALA A 1201 -46.65 -11.98 -11.18
C ALA A 1201 -46.13 -13.30 -11.77
N CYS A 1202 -45.80 -13.32 -13.06
CA CYS A 1202 -45.35 -14.52 -13.76
C CYS A 1202 -43.86 -14.84 -13.56
N ASN A 1203 -43.02 -13.83 -13.33
CA ASN A 1203 -41.57 -13.99 -13.13
C ASN A 1203 -41.16 -13.94 -11.65
N GLY A 1204 -42.09 -14.10 -10.70
CA GLY A 1204 -41.79 -14.12 -9.26
C GLY A 1204 -41.48 -12.78 -8.60
N LEU A 1205 -41.19 -11.72 -9.36
CA LEU A 1205 -40.85 -10.39 -8.84
C LEU A 1205 -41.95 -9.84 -7.91
N LEU A 1206 -43.22 -10.01 -8.28
CA LEU A 1206 -44.35 -9.56 -7.46
C LEU A 1206 -44.39 -10.24 -6.08
N LEU A 1207 -44.19 -11.56 -6.04
CA LEU A 1207 -44.19 -12.30 -4.78
C LEU A 1207 -43.00 -11.92 -3.91
N ASP A 1208 -41.82 -11.75 -4.50
CA ASP A 1208 -40.63 -11.31 -3.77
C ASP A 1208 -40.76 -9.85 -3.28
N THR A 1209 -41.36 -8.95 -4.05
CA THR A 1209 -41.68 -7.58 -3.59
C THR A 1209 -42.65 -7.61 -2.41
N ILE A 1210 -43.73 -8.40 -2.48
CA ILE A 1210 -44.65 -8.56 -1.34
C ILE A 1210 -43.89 -9.14 -0.14
N ASN A 1211 -43.06 -10.18 -0.34
CA ASN A 1211 -42.26 -10.79 0.73
C ASN A 1211 -41.34 -9.76 1.41
N LEU A 1212 -40.59 -8.99 0.62
CA LEU A 1212 -39.72 -7.93 1.12
C LEU A 1212 -40.47 -6.96 2.02
N PHE A 1213 -41.52 -6.32 1.51
CA PHE A 1213 -42.17 -5.24 2.24
C PHE A 1213 -43.15 -5.70 3.33
N LYS A 1214 -43.82 -6.86 3.17
CA LYS A 1214 -44.83 -7.35 4.13
C LYS A 1214 -44.30 -8.38 5.13
N ARG A 1215 -43.22 -9.11 4.83
CA ARG A 1215 -42.67 -10.14 5.73
C ARG A 1215 -41.31 -9.74 6.28
N THR A 1216 -40.40 -9.34 5.41
CA THR A 1216 -39.03 -9.00 5.79
C THR A 1216 -39.00 -7.69 6.58
N LEU A 1217 -39.58 -6.61 6.04
CA LEU A 1217 -39.52 -5.27 6.64
C LEU A 1217 -40.62 -4.97 7.68
N ALA A 1218 -41.84 -5.51 7.51
CA ALA A 1218 -43.02 -5.11 8.29
C ALA A 1218 -43.10 -5.65 9.72
#